data_AF-A0AAD6FFQ0-F1
#
_entry.id   AF-A0AAD6FFQ0-F1
#
_cell.length_a   1.000
_cell.length_b   1.000
_cell.length_c   1.000
_cell.angle_alpha   90.00
_cell.angle_beta   90.00
_cell.angle_gamma   90.00
#
_symmetry.space_group_name_H-M   'P 1'
#
loop_
_entity.id
_entity.type
_entity.pdbx_description
1 polymer ?
#
loop_
_entity_poly.entity_id
_entity_poly.type
_entity_poly.pdbx_seq_one_letter_code
_entity_poly.pdbx_strand_id
1 'polypeptide(L)'
;MFSLSELAPLNQHQSRCKLLKPWWEVFMDYLVVLMLMTSVLACTEQLSRDRVVCIPLDPLVPPTTSNHSPSSNREALTPSSKTPNHVPRNISPNTHTTARGRRTHLVYQQYVYISQVCYHEALPLCSRFFPYMAMLQSLVLVASGSFWLHFPHTSARIEHFLAILSKCCESPWTSQALSHAARQESIQEKEVVEERQPPQPPLSSNSSSAPVVRTRGSSIDSGTDSPLLKRLDSASFTPPSPCPSAHSCHSNISSLSLGSQVNFPSSKPSLMVDSPRQVISLDKSDGEQTRALFERVRKFRSHSESADVIYKVYLAQTVFKLLMVTVIFSYTIPLLSSLSFTHTCRPEEEALVGYTTFECIHVLSSLLRKLLLAYLTLLGLYGLLNLYTLSWILHSSLRQYSFHSLKDLCSLRDVPDLRNDLAFLLHMLDQYDPLLAQRLSVFLSPVTESRLLEESLERRWGEEKLRSMSSVDSEGSSRLQLVALPRLPPALFTLNQLHVLKLELITEARFTAQVANMKSLRELHLYHCSAAVDPGALGVLQERLEVLHLTFTQASEIPSWVTSLRGLHELHLSGRLSSDNGVGRSWALGSLRQLRHLRVLVIRGMLQRIPGELCEVAGSLVRLEVFNEGTRLLVLTGLKRMVDLTELLLQDCRLERLPSALLSLTNLRTLDLQHNNLRTLEELLSLAALRRLSCLRLAYNRVLALPASVAVLRGLELLDLSNNQLQSLPPALFTLHRLRKLFLAGNLLEVLPAEVKALQLLTELDLSGNRLEKLPSQLFSSCLELHILNVAHNSLSALPRGVAALSRLCRLDLRSNSLEDLPAELGSCPGLHGGGLLVEDWLFLSLPPRVRDFLSRSCPPSGAYSEGNSRPESDSFPYFSPTQWSFSSALESQI
;
A
#
# COMPACT_ATOMS: atom_id res chain seq x y z
N MET A 1 16.98 57.60 -8.59
CA MET A 1 16.25 57.10 -9.78
C MET A 1 16.36 55.59 -9.76
N PHE A 2 15.23 54.88 -9.64
CA PHE A 2 15.21 53.42 -9.80
C PHE A 2 15.31 53.10 -11.29
N SER A 3 16.25 52.25 -11.70
CA SER A 3 16.31 51.74 -13.07
C SER A 3 15.41 50.51 -13.21
N LEU A 4 14.62 50.44 -14.28
CA LEU A 4 13.78 49.28 -14.64
C LEU A 4 14.57 47.94 -14.69
N SER A 5 15.89 47.99 -14.84
CA SER A 5 16.80 46.84 -14.77
C SER A 5 16.87 46.17 -13.38
N GLU A 6 16.57 46.87 -12.29
CA GLU A 6 16.58 46.30 -10.92
C GLU A 6 15.33 45.47 -10.60
N LEU A 7 14.30 45.51 -11.45
CA LEU A 7 13.11 44.63 -11.37
C LEU A 7 13.33 43.28 -12.09
N ALA A 8 14.43 43.10 -12.80
CA ALA A 8 14.78 41.86 -13.49
C ALA A 8 14.89 40.60 -12.58
N PRO A 9 15.37 40.68 -11.32
CA PRO A 9 15.46 39.52 -10.42
C PRO A 9 14.09 38.91 -10.07
N LEU A 10 13.04 39.73 -9.97
CA LEU A 10 11.66 39.26 -9.72
C LEU A 10 11.13 38.36 -10.86
N ASN A 11 11.63 38.56 -12.08
CA ASN A 11 11.20 37.81 -13.27
C ASN A 11 11.92 36.45 -13.42
N GLN A 12 13.08 36.25 -12.78
CA GLN A 12 13.93 35.07 -12.97
C GLN A 12 13.44 33.85 -12.17
N HIS A 13 13.02 34.04 -10.92
CA HIS A 13 12.46 32.99 -10.06
C HIS A 13 11.02 32.59 -10.49
N GLN A 14 10.33 33.50 -11.20
CA GLN A 14 8.99 33.33 -11.73
C GLN A 14 8.89 32.25 -12.83
N SER A 15 10.01 31.82 -13.43
CA SER A 15 10.06 30.88 -14.57
C SER A 15 9.57 29.46 -14.25
N ARG A 16 9.81 28.94 -13.04
CA ARG A 16 9.37 27.59 -12.62
C ARG A 16 7.93 27.57 -12.11
N CYS A 17 7.47 28.66 -11.51
CA CYS A 17 6.12 28.78 -10.94
C CYS A 17 5.06 29.29 -11.94
N LYS A 18 5.42 29.49 -13.23
CA LYS A 18 4.46 29.92 -14.28
C LYS A 18 3.26 28.99 -14.41
N LEU A 19 3.48 27.69 -14.21
CA LEU A 19 2.47 26.62 -14.29
C LEU A 19 1.33 26.80 -13.26
N LEU A 20 1.58 27.60 -12.21
CA LEU A 20 0.65 27.82 -11.10
C LEU A 20 0.05 29.23 -11.10
N LYS A 21 0.29 30.03 -12.15
CA LYS A 21 -0.26 31.39 -12.31
C LYS A 21 -1.38 31.39 -13.35
N PRO A 22 -2.65 31.49 -12.93
CA PRO A 22 -3.78 31.63 -13.83
C PRO A 22 -3.77 32.99 -14.54
N TRP A 23 -4.61 33.15 -15.56
CA TRP A 23 -4.67 34.34 -16.41
C TRP A 23 -4.88 35.65 -15.63
N TRP A 24 -5.64 35.62 -14.53
CA TRP A 24 -5.93 36.82 -13.73
C TRP A 24 -4.72 37.32 -12.94
N GLU A 25 -3.89 36.43 -12.37
CA GLU A 25 -2.66 36.82 -11.65
C GLU A 25 -1.63 37.38 -12.62
N VAL A 26 -1.52 36.78 -13.82
CA VAL A 26 -0.66 37.32 -14.89
C VAL A 26 -1.11 38.73 -15.28
N PHE A 27 -2.41 38.95 -15.45
CA PHE A 27 -2.92 40.28 -15.80
C PHE A 27 -2.73 41.30 -14.66
N MET A 28 -2.93 40.89 -13.40
CA MET A 28 -2.63 41.71 -12.23
C MET A 28 -1.16 42.13 -12.16
N ASP A 29 -0.21 41.22 -12.43
CA ASP A 29 1.22 41.55 -12.46
C ASP A 29 1.50 42.70 -13.46
N TYR A 30 0.94 42.64 -14.66
CA TYR A 30 1.09 43.69 -15.67
C TYR A 30 0.44 45.02 -15.25
N LEU A 31 -0.73 44.99 -14.61
CA LEU A 31 -1.37 46.21 -14.10
C LEU A 31 -0.53 46.90 -13.03
N VAL A 32 0.05 46.15 -12.11
CA VAL A 32 0.90 46.72 -11.06
C VAL A 32 2.18 47.30 -11.66
N VAL A 33 2.77 46.67 -12.68
CA VAL A 33 3.90 47.25 -13.43
C VAL A 33 3.51 48.57 -14.10
N LEU A 34 2.32 48.65 -14.72
CA LEU A 34 1.83 49.88 -15.33
C LEU A 34 1.56 50.98 -14.28
N MET A 35 1.05 50.62 -13.11
CA MET A 35 0.91 51.54 -11.97
C MET A 35 2.25 52.03 -11.43
N LEU A 36 3.26 51.15 -11.37
CA LEU A 36 4.61 51.53 -10.98
C LEU A 36 5.21 52.50 -12.00
N MET A 37 5.04 52.23 -13.30
CA MET A 37 5.47 53.11 -14.37
C MET A 37 4.82 54.51 -14.30
N THR A 38 3.51 54.58 -14.05
CA THR A 38 2.81 55.87 -13.91
C THR A 38 3.28 56.63 -12.67
N SER A 39 3.54 55.94 -11.55
CA SER A 39 4.07 56.55 -10.32
C SER A 39 5.50 57.07 -10.48
N VAL A 40 6.38 56.33 -11.17
CA VAL A 40 7.77 56.72 -11.44
C VAL A 40 7.82 57.90 -12.40
N LEU A 41 6.95 57.92 -13.42
CA LEU A 41 6.79 59.07 -14.31
C LEU A 41 6.35 60.31 -13.53
N ALA A 42 5.35 60.17 -12.65
CA ALA A 42 4.89 61.26 -11.80
C ALA A 42 6.01 61.76 -10.86
N CYS A 43 6.80 60.87 -10.27
CA CYS A 43 7.95 61.24 -9.43
C CYS A 43 9.02 61.98 -10.23
N THR A 44 9.28 61.56 -11.46
CA THR A 44 10.32 62.15 -12.32
C THR A 44 9.91 63.56 -12.77
N GLU A 45 8.66 63.74 -13.18
CA GLU A 45 8.11 65.07 -13.51
C GLU A 45 8.10 65.99 -12.29
N GLN A 46 7.81 65.46 -11.11
CA GLN A 46 7.89 66.21 -9.87
C GLN A 46 9.35 66.62 -9.54
N LEU A 47 10.31 65.71 -9.59
CA LEU A 47 11.70 66.03 -9.26
C LEU A 47 12.33 67.04 -10.26
N SER A 48 11.92 66.99 -11.53
CA SER A 48 12.55 67.77 -12.61
C SER A 48 11.91 69.14 -12.85
N ARG A 49 10.61 69.30 -12.60
CA ARG A 49 9.83 70.49 -13.02
C ARG A 49 8.99 71.12 -11.93
N ASP A 50 9.04 70.64 -10.69
CA ASP A 50 8.23 71.20 -9.61
C ASP A 50 8.68 72.62 -9.25
N ARG A 51 7.94 73.59 -9.77
CA ARG A 51 8.12 75.03 -9.53
C ARG A 51 6.78 75.66 -9.24
N VAL A 52 6.73 76.43 -8.17
CA VAL A 52 5.61 77.30 -7.82
C VAL A 52 6.03 78.73 -8.10
N VAL A 53 5.13 79.52 -8.68
CA VAL A 53 5.37 80.95 -8.96
C VAL A 53 4.30 81.75 -8.25
N CYS A 54 4.72 82.66 -7.37
CA CYS A 54 3.82 83.48 -6.56
C CYS A 54 3.92 84.97 -6.91
N ILE A 55 2.77 85.65 -6.97
CA ILE A 55 2.65 87.09 -7.28
C ILE A 55 1.80 87.77 -6.18
N PRO A 56 2.16 88.97 -5.70
CA PRO A 56 1.39 89.66 -4.66
C PRO A 56 0.01 90.16 -5.14
N LEU A 57 -0.96 90.10 -4.23
CA LEU A 57 -2.32 90.67 -4.34
C LEU A 57 -2.48 91.86 -3.38
N ASP A 58 -3.15 92.94 -3.80
CA ASP A 58 -3.40 94.10 -2.94
C ASP A 58 -4.54 93.85 -1.92
N PRO A 59 -4.49 94.48 -0.73
CA PRO A 59 -5.54 94.37 0.29
C PRO A 59 -6.88 95.08 -0.03
N LEU A 60 -7.10 95.56 -1.27
CA LEU A 60 -8.30 96.30 -1.66
C LEU A 60 -9.16 95.57 -2.70
N VAL A 61 -9.41 94.26 -2.52
CA VAL A 61 -10.58 93.57 -3.09
C VAL A 61 -10.98 92.42 -2.14
N PRO A 62 -12.19 92.38 -1.57
CA PRO A 62 -12.66 91.22 -0.80
C PRO A 62 -12.85 90.00 -1.72
N PRO A 63 -12.69 88.76 -1.21
CA PRO A 63 -12.68 87.56 -2.05
C PRO A 63 -14.08 87.30 -2.61
N THR A 64 -14.32 87.62 -3.88
CA THR A 64 -15.48 87.07 -4.59
C THR A 64 -15.21 85.61 -4.89
N THR A 65 -15.89 84.77 -4.12
CA THR A 65 -16.18 83.35 -4.37
C THR A 65 -16.41 83.06 -5.85
N SER A 66 -15.50 82.34 -6.49
CA SER A 66 -15.76 81.66 -7.76
C SER A 66 -16.59 80.39 -7.49
N ASN A 67 -17.86 80.56 -7.12
CA ASN A 67 -18.84 79.49 -7.13
C ASN A 67 -19.42 79.40 -8.55
N HIS A 68 -18.96 78.42 -9.31
CA HIS A 68 -19.78 77.84 -10.36
C HIS A 68 -20.88 77.00 -9.70
N SER A 69 -22.12 77.48 -9.72
CA SER A 69 -23.29 76.63 -9.59
C SER A 69 -24.29 76.96 -10.70
N PRO A 70 -24.82 75.97 -11.42
CA PRO A 70 -25.76 76.18 -12.51
C PRO A 70 -27.17 76.45 -11.98
N SER A 71 -27.91 77.18 -12.80
CA SER A 71 -29.30 77.61 -12.69
C SER A 71 -30.33 76.48 -12.45
N SER A 72 -31.34 76.76 -11.61
CA SER A 72 -32.73 76.39 -11.87
C SER A 72 -33.73 77.34 -11.17
N ASN A 73 -34.64 77.91 -11.99
CA ASN A 73 -36.06 78.19 -11.77
C ASN A 73 -36.56 78.68 -10.39
N ARG A 74 -37.16 79.89 -10.30
CA ARG A 74 -38.60 80.18 -10.51
C ARG A 74 -38.99 81.58 -9.98
N GLU A 75 -39.86 82.23 -10.75
CA GLU A 75 -41.00 83.07 -10.35
C GLU A 75 -40.82 84.46 -9.68
N ALA A 76 -41.11 85.47 -10.51
CA ALA A 76 -42.31 86.32 -10.43
C ALA A 76 -42.23 87.75 -9.84
N LEU A 77 -42.87 88.65 -10.61
CA LEU A 77 -43.50 89.95 -10.29
C LEU A 77 -42.67 91.26 -10.48
N THR A 78 -42.59 91.71 -11.74
CA THR A 78 -43.17 92.96 -12.34
C THR A 78 -43.37 94.23 -11.50
N PRO A 79 -43.53 95.43 -12.13
CA PRO A 79 -42.83 96.04 -13.28
C PRO A 79 -42.66 97.59 -13.13
N SER A 80 -42.39 98.28 -14.25
CA SER A 80 -42.44 99.74 -14.55
C SER A 80 -41.08 100.48 -14.51
N SER A 81 -40.68 101.27 -15.50
CA SER A 81 -41.26 101.63 -16.81
C SER A 81 -40.30 102.53 -17.61
N LYS A 82 -40.36 102.39 -18.95
CA LYS A 82 -40.15 103.43 -20.00
C LYS A 82 -38.71 103.85 -20.40
N THR A 83 -38.35 103.40 -21.60
CA THR A 83 -37.52 104.04 -22.65
C THR A 83 -38.27 105.27 -23.26
N PRO A 84 -37.78 106.07 -24.26
CA PRO A 84 -36.68 105.83 -25.20
C PRO A 84 -35.83 107.05 -25.73
N ASN A 85 -34.79 106.72 -26.51
CA ASN A 85 -34.22 107.37 -27.72
C ASN A 85 -33.92 108.89 -27.77
N HIS A 86 -32.64 109.24 -27.98
CA HIS A 86 -32.18 110.02 -29.14
C HIS A 86 -30.63 110.05 -29.27
N VAL A 87 -30.15 109.83 -30.50
CA VAL A 87 -28.80 110.00 -31.06
C VAL A 87 -28.97 111.06 -32.20
N PRO A 88 -27.99 111.90 -32.65
CA PRO A 88 -26.53 111.69 -32.74
C PRO A 88 -25.55 112.87 -32.45
N ARG A 89 -24.28 112.45 -32.32
CA ARG A 89 -22.99 113.05 -32.77
C ARG A 89 -22.68 114.54 -32.51
N ASN A 90 -21.63 114.75 -31.70
CA ASN A 90 -20.54 115.64 -32.09
C ASN A 90 -19.17 115.05 -31.68
N ILE A 91 -18.17 115.40 -32.49
CA ILE A 91 -16.86 114.76 -32.67
C ILE A 91 -15.80 115.36 -31.73
N SER A 92 -15.03 114.52 -31.03
CA SER A 92 -13.54 114.44 -31.11
C SER A 92 -12.94 113.60 -29.96
N PRO A 93 -11.73 113.01 -30.15
CA PRO A 93 -11.33 111.73 -29.57
C PRO A 93 -10.28 111.87 -28.44
N ASN A 94 -10.26 110.93 -27.49
CA ASN A 94 -9.04 110.38 -26.84
C ASN A 94 -9.37 109.65 -25.53
N THR A 95 -9.17 108.34 -25.49
CA THR A 95 -8.03 107.70 -24.77
C THR A 95 -8.24 106.19 -24.73
N HIS A 96 -7.49 105.50 -25.58
CA HIS A 96 -7.07 104.14 -25.29
C HIS A 96 -6.21 104.20 -24.01
N THR A 97 -6.73 103.78 -22.86
CA THR A 97 -5.87 103.36 -21.75
C THR A 97 -5.19 102.07 -22.17
N THR A 98 -3.99 102.20 -22.72
CA THR A 98 -3.06 101.09 -22.93
C THR A 98 -2.79 100.44 -21.58
N ALA A 99 -2.99 99.12 -21.47
CA ALA A 99 -2.64 98.37 -20.27
C ALA A 99 -1.13 98.56 -19.99
N ARG A 100 -0.78 99.33 -18.96
CA ARG A 100 0.60 99.44 -18.47
C ARG A 100 0.84 98.33 -17.45
N GLY A 101 1.94 97.60 -17.62
CA GLY A 101 2.37 96.59 -16.65
C GLY A 101 2.66 97.21 -15.27
N ARG A 102 2.40 96.44 -14.21
CA ARG A 102 2.53 96.90 -12.82
C ARG A 102 3.98 96.78 -12.32
N ARG A 103 4.45 97.78 -11.57
CA ARG A 103 5.73 97.71 -10.82
C ARG A 103 5.44 97.44 -9.35
N THR A 104 6.01 96.36 -8.81
CA THR A 104 5.80 95.87 -7.42
C THR A 104 6.95 96.21 -6.48
N HIS A 105 8.01 96.86 -6.98
CA HIS A 105 9.23 97.22 -6.22
C HIS A 105 9.96 96.04 -5.54
N LEU A 106 9.61 94.80 -5.86
CA LEU A 106 10.26 93.57 -5.39
C LEU A 106 11.42 93.18 -6.31
N VAL A 107 12.55 92.78 -5.71
CA VAL A 107 13.70 92.24 -6.44
C VAL A 107 13.48 90.75 -6.72
N TYR A 108 14.05 90.22 -7.81
CA TYR A 108 13.91 88.81 -8.21
C TYR A 108 14.17 87.80 -7.07
N GLN A 109 15.17 88.07 -6.22
CA GLN A 109 15.49 87.18 -5.08
C GLN A 109 14.34 87.07 -4.07
N GLN A 110 13.57 88.15 -3.86
CA GLN A 110 12.40 88.13 -2.98
C GLN A 110 11.26 87.31 -3.59
N TYR A 111 11.09 87.31 -4.92
CA TYR A 111 10.13 86.44 -5.63
C TYR A 111 10.48 84.95 -5.50
N VAL A 112 11.78 84.61 -5.56
CA VAL A 112 12.24 83.23 -5.35
C VAL A 112 12.01 82.81 -3.90
N TYR A 113 12.33 83.68 -2.93
CA TYR A 113 12.11 83.42 -1.51
C TYR A 113 10.63 83.16 -1.21
N ILE A 114 9.73 84.08 -1.61
CA ILE A 114 8.29 83.93 -1.33
C ILE A 114 7.69 82.70 -2.03
N SER A 115 8.14 82.38 -3.23
CA SER A 115 7.70 81.18 -3.93
C SER A 115 8.12 79.90 -3.20
N GLN A 116 9.29 79.89 -2.55
CA GLN A 116 9.76 78.78 -1.73
C GLN A 116 9.02 78.67 -0.39
N VAL A 117 8.73 79.78 0.27
CA VAL A 117 7.92 79.82 1.51
C VAL A 117 6.51 79.31 1.24
N CYS A 118 5.85 79.87 0.22
CA CYS A 118 4.51 79.46 -0.18
C CYS A 118 4.44 78.02 -0.72
N TYR A 119 5.53 77.48 -1.28
CA TYR A 119 5.64 76.06 -1.60
C TYR A 119 5.48 75.17 -0.35
N HIS A 120 5.98 75.60 0.81
CA HIS A 120 5.92 74.83 2.04
C HIS A 120 4.61 75.03 2.81
N GLU A 121 4.10 76.26 2.84
CA GLU A 121 2.95 76.67 3.64
C GLU A 121 1.61 76.52 2.92
N ALA A 122 1.53 76.89 1.63
CA ALA A 122 0.26 77.00 0.92
C ALA A 122 -0.09 75.76 0.08
N LEU A 123 0.89 74.96 -0.32
CA LEU A 123 0.63 73.75 -1.11
C LEU A 123 0.21 72.57 -0.23
N PRO A 124 -0.90 71.90 -0.56
CA PRO A 124 -1.37 70.75 0.20
C PRO A 124 -0.35 69.60 0.12
N LEU A 125 -0.25 68.83 1.21
CA LEU A 125 0.69 67.72 1.35
C LEU A 125 0.59 66.71 0.19
N CYS A 126 -0.63 66.49 -0.33
CA CYS A 126 -0.89 65.59 -1.45
C CYS A 126 -0.20 66.03 -2.75
N SER A 127 -0.11 67.33 -3.04
CA SER A 127 0.55 67.84 -4.25
C SER A 127 2.05 67.56 -4.24
N ARG A 128 2.65 67.53 -3.05
CA ARG A 128 4.08 67.30 -2.84
C ARG A 128 4.48 65.83 -2.63
N PHE A 129 3.59 64.98 -2.11
CA PHE A 129 3.97 63.62 -1.73
C PHE A 129 3.21 62.52 -2.46
N PHE A 130 2.19 62.83 -3.26
CA PHE A 130 1.38 61.82 -3.94
C PHE A 130 2.20 60.84 -4.81
N PRO A 131 3.10 61.28 -5.71
CA PRO A 131 3.86 60.35 -6.55
C PRO A 131 4.69 59.35 -5.75
N TYR A 132 5.30 59.79 -4.65
CA TYR A 132 6.06 58.93 -3.75
C TYR A 132 5.15 57.93 -3.01
N MET A 133 3.97 58.36 -2.57
CA MET A 133 2.98 57.47 -1.94
C MET A 133 2.42 56.45 -2.93
N ALA A 134 2.15 56.85 -4.17
CA ALA A 134 1.70 55.96 -5.25
C ALA A 134 2.77 54.92 -5.61
N MET A 135 4.04 55.32 -5.66
CA MET A 135 5.17 54.42 -5.89
C MET A 135 5.32 53.40 -4.75
N LEU A 136 5.25 53.86 -3.49
CA LEU A 136 5.28 52.98 -2.32
C LEU A 136 4.13 51.97 -2.35
N GLN A 137 2.92 52.42 -2.69
CA GLN A 137 1.74 51.55 -2.80
C GLN A 137 1.87 50.53 -3.91
N SER A 138 2.36 50.93 -5.08
CA SER A 138 2.65 50.00 -6.18
C SER A 138 3.69 48.96 -5.77
N LEU A 139 4.74 49.33 -5.04
CA LEU A 139 5.73 48.37 -4.53
C LEU A 139 5.14 47.39 -3.52
N VAL A 140 4.27 47.86 -2.61
CA VAL A 140 3.55 46.98 -1.66
C VAL A 140 2.63 46.01 -2.41
N LEU A 141 1.96 46.46 -3.48
CA LEU A 141 1.13 45.59 -4.32
C LEU A 141 1.98 44.53 -5.06
N VAL A 142 3.16 44.87 -5.60
CA VAL A 142 4.10 43.90 -6.19
C VAL A 142 4.52 42.84 -5.16
N ALA A 143 4.94 43.28 -3.97
CA ALA A 143 5.38 42.38 -2.90
C ALA A 143 4.24 41.46 -2.44
N SER A 144 3.03 42.00 -2.27
CA SER A 144 1.86 41.23 -1.89
C SER A 144 1.43 40.22 -2.95
N GLY A 145 1.65 40.48 -4.25
CA GLY A 145 1.30 39.55 -5.34
C GLY A 145 2.09 38.26 -5.32
N SER A 146 3.36 38.33 -4.91
CA SER A 146 4.30 37.22 -4.95
C SER A 146 4.53 36.54 -3.58
N PHE A 147 3.85 37.00 -2.53
CA PHE A 147 4.09 36.57 -1.15
C PHE A 147 3.91 35.05 -0.96
N TRP A 148 2.80 34.48 -1.43
CA TRP A 148 2.52 33.04 -1.27
C TRP A 148 3.52 32.13 -1.99
N LEU A 149 4.23 32.62 -3.02
CA LEU A 149 5.27 31.87 -3.74
C LEU A 149 6.63 31.91 -3.04
N HIS A 150 6.92 32.96 -2.28
CA HIS A 150 8.23 33.14 -1.62
C HIS A 150 8.21 32.79 -0.13
N PHE A 151 7.04 32.72 0.50
CA PHE A 151 6.91 32.42 1.92
C PHE A 151 7.43 30.99 2.23
N PRO A 152 8.42 30.81 3.12
CA PRO A 152 9.15 29.54 3.27
C PRO A 152 8.28 28.30 3.54
N HIS A 153 7.18 28.46 4.29
CA HIS A 153 6.28 27.36 4.61
C HIS A 153 5.38 26.94 3.43
N THR A 154 5.16 27.82 2.45
CA THR A 154 4.38 27.51 1.24
C THR A 154 5.29 27.18 0.06
N SER A 155 6.39 27.92 -0.13
CA SER A 155 7.31 27.77 -1.25
C SER A 155 7.92 26.37 -1.33
N ALA A 156 8.39 25.81 -0.20
CA ALA A 156 8.96 24.45 -0.18
C ALA A 156 7.97 23.37 -0.66
N ARG A 157 6.68 23.52 -0.33
CA ARG A 157 5.63 22.58 -0.78
C ARG A 157 5.30 22.77 -2.26
N ILE A 158 5.25 24.01 -2.72
CA ILE A 158 5.00 24.35 -4.13
C ILE A 158 6.14 23.85 -5.01
N GLU A 159 7.40 24.06 -4.61
CA GLU A 159 8.56 23.54 -5.33
C GLU A 159 8.58 22.02 -5.39
N HIS A 160 8.25 21.35 -4.29
CA HIS A 160 8.16 19.89 -4.25
C HIS A 160 7.03 19.36 -5.16
N PHE A 161 5.87 20.04 -5.17
CA PHE A 161 4.77 19.73 -6.08
C PHE A 161 5.19 19.86 -7.55
N LEU A 162 5.81 20.99 -7.92
CA LEU A 162 6.26 21.25 -9.29
C LEU A 162 7.34 20.27 -9.74
N ALA A 163 8.25 19.86 -8.84
CA ALA A 163 9.27 18.85 -9.14
C ALA A 163 8.67 17.44 -9.36
N ILE A 164 7.63 17.08 -8.61
CA ILE A 164 6.87 15.84 -8.85
C ILE A 164 6.16 15.94 -10.19
N LEU A 165 5.46 17.04 -10.44
CA LEU A 165 4.69 17.24 -11.67
C LEU A 165 5.59 17.15 -12.91
N SER A 166 6.77 17.78 -12.89
CA SER A 166 7.71 17.70 -14.02
C SER A 166 8.16 16.26 -14.27
N LYS A 167 8.43 15.49 -13.21
CA LYS A 167 8.81 14.08 -13.33
C LYS A 167 7.67 13.19 -13.81
N CYS A 168 6.42 13.49 -13.43
CA CYS A 168 5.25 12.83 -13.97
C CYS A 168 5.10 13.09 -15.48
N CYS A 169 5.37 14.32 -15.92
CA CYS A 169 5.31 14.67 -17.34
C CYS A 169 6.43 14.05 -18.18
N GLU A 170 7.62 13.87 -17.62
CA GLU A 170 8.77 13.23 -18.27
C GLU A 170 8.63 11.70 -18.37
N SER A 171 7.82 11.07 -17.51
CA SER A 171 7.72 9.60 -17.45
C SER A 171 6.99 9.02 -18.68
N PRO A 172 7.64 8.13 -19.46
CA PRO A 172 7.02 7.48 -20.62
C PRO A 172 5.85 6.56 -20.24
N TRP A 173 5.82 6.07 -19.00
CA TRP A 173 4.73 5.25 -18.46
C TRP A 173 3.38 5.98 -18.49
N THR A 174 3.36 7.30 -18.26
CA THR A 174 2.09 8.07 -18.28
C THR A 174 1.42 8.00 -19.63
N SER A 175 2.18 8.22 -20.70
CA SER A 175 1.70 8.13 -22.07
C SER A 175 1.24 6.71 -22.41
N GLN A 176 1.97 5.69 -21.96
CA GLN A 176 1.59 4.29 -22.18
C GLN A 176 0.28 3.94 -21.46
N ALA A 177 0.16 4.28 -20.18
CA ALA A 177 -1.03 4.03 -19.37
C ALA A 177 -2.27 4.77 -19.92
N LEU A 178 -2.12 6.04 -20.34
CA LEU A 178 -3.19 6.81 -20.97
C LEU A 178 -3.58 6.24 -22.34
N SER A 179 -2.62 5.80 -23.15
CA SER A 179 -2.91 5.16 -24.45
C SER A 179 -3.68 3.84 -24.28
N HIS A 180 -3.35 3.08 -23.23
CA HIS A 180 -4.03 1.82 -22.92
C HIS A 180 -5.44 2.07 -22.37
N ALA A 181 -5.60 3.08 -21.51
CA ALA A 181 -6.89 3.55 -21.02
C ALA A 181 -7.83 3.92 -22.19
N ALA A 182 -7.34 4.70 -23.15
CA ALA A 182 -8.08 5.11 -24.35
C ALA A 182 -8.40 3.93 -25.30
N ARG A 183 -7.49 2.94 -25.42
CA ARG A 183 -7.75 1.74 -26.22
C ARG A 183 -8.84 0.85 -25.64
N GLN A 184 -8.88 0.68 -24.31
CA GLN A 184 -9.93 -0.10 -23.66
C GLN A 184 -11.32 0.50 -23.87
N GLU A 185 -11.42 1.83 -23.90
CA GLU A 185 -12.65 2.55 -24.23
C GLU A 185 -13.11 2.26 -25.67
N SER A 186 -12.20 2.26 -26.64
CA SER A 186 -12.53 1.93 -28.05
C SER A 186 -12.99 0.49 -28.28
N ILE A 187 -12.59 -0.44 -27.41
CA ILE A 187 -13.01 -1.84 -27.46
C ILE A 187 -14.39 -1.99 -26.82
N GLN A 188 -14.63 -1.30 -25.71
CA GLN A 188 -15.91 -1.34 -25.02
C GLN A 188 -17.02 -0.60 -25.79
N GLU A 189 -16.70 0.49 -26.50
CA GLU A 189 -17.60 1.12 -27.47
C GLU A 189 -17.94 0.17 -28.63
N LYS A 190 -17.00 -0.68 -29.07
CA LYS A 190 -17.27 -1.70 -30.10
C LYS A 190 -18.14 -2.84 -29.59
N GLU A 191 -17.93 -3.33 -28.38
CA GLU A 191 -18.77 -4.37 -27.76
C GLU A 191 -20.20 -3.85 -27.50
N VAL A 192 -20.37 -2.59 -27.08
CA VAL A 192 -21.68 -1.94 -26.91
C VAL A 192 -22.40 -1.69 -28.24
N VAL A 193 -21.67 -1.59 -29.35
CA VAL A 193 -22.22 -1.48 -30.71
C VAL A 193 -22.56 -2.85 -31.32
N GLU A 194 -21.82 -3.91 -31.00
CA GLU A 194 -22.11 -5.29 -31.43
C GLU A 194 -23.31 -5.92 -30.70
N GLU A 195 -23.57 -5.59 -29.43
CA GLU A 195 -24.77 -6.06 -28.71
C GLU A 195 -26.09 -5.40 -29.19
N ARG A 196 -26.04 -4.41 -30.10
CA ARG A 196 -27.23 -3.71 -30.64
C ARG A 196 -27.67 -4.16 -32.03
N GLN A 197 -27.21 -5.30 -32.55
CA GLN A 197 -27.72 -5.85 -33.82
C GLN A 197 -28.54 -7.15 -33.62
N PRO A 198 -29.80 -7.22 -34.11
CA PRO A 198 -30.59 -8.45 -34.07
C PRO A 198 -30.16 -9.40 -35.21
N PRO A 199 -30.35 -10.74 -35.06
CA PRO A 199 -29.87 -11.72 -36.02
C PRO A 199 -30.67 -11.67 -37.33
N GLN A 200 -29.98 -11.68 -38.48
CA GLN A 200 -30.61 -11.81 -39.80
C GLN A 200 -30.90 -13.29 -40.16
N PRO A 201 -32.08 -13.61 -40.75
CA PRO A 201 -32.31 -14.83 -41.52
C PRO A 201 -31.96 -14.63 -43.01
N PRO A 202 -31.83 -15.70 -43.83
CA PRO A 202 -31.07 -15.65 -45.07
C PRO A 202 -31.81 -14.97 -46.23
N LEU A 203 -31.02 -14.43 -47.15
CA LEU A 203 -31.43 -13.70 -48.35
C LEU A 203 -32.35 -14.50 -49.29
N SER A 204 -33.46 -13.90 -49.67
CA SER A 204 -34.15 -14.17 -50.94
C SER A 204 -34.51 -12.85 -51.65
N SER A 205 -33.83 -12.63 -52.77
CA SER A 205 -34.26 -11.97 -54.02
C SER A 205 -35.39 -10.92 -54.04
N ASN A 206 -35.01 -9.79 -54.64
CA ASN A 206 -35.72 -9.04 -55.68
C ASN A 206 -36.69 -7.88 -55.32
N SER A 207 -36.23 -6.71 -55.77
CA SER A 207 -36.91 -5.72 -56.62
C SER A 207 -38.04 -4.84 -56.06
N SER A 208 -37.69 -3.56 -56.04
CA SER A 208 -38.42 -2.42 -56.63
C SER A 208 -39.63 -1.78 -55.92
N SER A 209 -39.55 -0.45 -55.93
CA SER A 209 -40.61 0.56 -55.88
C SER A 209 -41.13 1.01 -54.50
N ALA A 210 -40.82 2.27 -54.21
CA ALA A 210 -41.66 3.19 -53.44
C ALA A 210 -42.79 3.73 -54.35
N PRO A 211 -43.69 4.65 -53.92
CA PRO A 211 -43.97 5.20 -52.59
C PRO A 211 -45.50 5.24 -52.27
N VAL A 212 -45.90 5.92 -51.17
CA VAL A 212 -47.10 6.81 -51.02
C VAL A 212 -47.76 6.71 -49.62
N VAL A 213 -47.34 7.61 -48.73
CA VAL A 213 -48.12 8.69 -48.06
C VAL A 213 -49.63 8.49 -47.71
N ARG A 214 -49.91 8.75 -46.42
CA ARG A 214 -51.12 9.31 -45.74
C ARG A 214 -52.29 8.39 -45.32
N THR A 215 -52.58 8.38 -44.01
CA THR A 215 -53.76 8.98 -43.29
C THR A 215 -53.74 8.47 -41.83
N ARG A 216 -53.67 9.28 -40.75
CA ARG A 216 -54.59 10.24 -40.07
C ARG A 216 -55.87 9.64 -39.45
N GLY A 217 -56.02 9.81 -38.12
CA GLY A 217 -57.27 9.80 -37.34
C GLY A 217 -57.48 8.57 -36.46
N SER A 218 -57.35 8.64 -35.12
CA SER A 218 -58.39 9.01 -34.12
C SER A 218 -59.53 7.97 -34.05
N SER A 219 -60.08 7.50 -32.94
CA SER A 219 -59.94 7.70 -31.49
C SER A 219 -61.12 6.93 -30.86
N ILE A 220 -60.96 6.33 -29.66
CA ILE A 220 -62.03 6.12 -28.63
C ILE A 220 -63.14 5.11 -29.05
N ASP A 221 -63.47 4.06 -28.31
CA ASP A 221 -64.23 4.12 -27.05
C ASP A 221 -64.22 2.78 -26.31
N SER A 222 -64.46 2.87 -25.00
CA SER A 222 -64.54 1.78 -24.02
C SER A 222 -65.99 1.35 -23.72
N GLY A 223 -66.19 0.09 -23.32
CA GLY A 223 -67.31 -0.28 -22.45
C GLY A 223 -67.75 -1.74 -22.45
N THR A 224 -67.56 -2.42 -21.30
CA THR A 224 -68.44 -3.44 -20.65
C THR A 224 -68.72 -4.77 -21.40
N ASP A 225 -68.62 -5.99 -20.88
CA ASP A 225 -69.02 -6.56 -19.57
C ASP A 225 -68.34 -7.92 -19.25
N SER A 226 -68.36 -8.26 -17.95
CA SER A 226 -67.95 -9.45 -17.15
C SER A 226 -68.46 -10.86 -17.63
N PRO A 227 -68.18 -12.03 -16.97
CA PRO A 227 -67.46 -12.31 -15.71
C PRO A 227 -66.40 -13.47 -15.70
N LEU A 228 -65.72 -13.60 -14.55
CA LEU A 228 -64.47 -14.32 -14.22
C LEU A 228 -64.58 -15.78 -13.75
N LEU A 229 -63.58 -16.59 -14.14
CA LEU A 229 -62.83 -17.67 -13.42
C LEU A 229 -61.56 -17.92 -14.31
N LYS A 230 -60.29 -18.02 -13.90
CA LYS A 230 -59.62 -18.36 -12.64
C LYS A 230 -58.10 -18.03 -12.77
N ARG A 231 -57.57 -17.27 -11.80
CA ARG A 231 -56.18 -17.21 -11.27
C ARG A 231 -54.95 -17.11 -12.21
N LEU A 232 -54.55 -15.85 -12.45
CA LEU A 232 -53.19 -15.30 -12.59
C LEU A 232 -53.23 -13.91 -11.90
N ASP A 233 -52.32 -13.58 -10.97
CA ASP A 233 -52.15 -12.22 -10.39
C ASP A 233 -50.72 -12.11 -9.84
N SER A 234 -49.86 -11.13 -10.14
CA SER A 234 -49.93 -9.66 -10.30
C SER A 234 -49.63 -8.88 -8.99
N ALA A 235 -48.60 -8.02 -9.04
CA ALA A 235 -48.50 -6.74 -8.31
C ALA A 235 -47.21 -5.98 -8.70
N SER A 236 -47.37 -4.98 -9.55
CA SER A 236 -46.59 -3.73 -9.55
C SER A 236 -47.28 -2.72 -8.63
N PHE A 237 -46.52 -1.73 -8.12
CA PHE A 237 -47.06 -0.49 -7.56
C PHE A 237 -46.58 0.69 -8.41
N THR A 238 -47.50 1.58 -8.77
CA THR A 238 -47.33 2.86 -9.50
C THR A 238 -47.94 4.03 -8.68
N PRO A 239 -47.71 5.32 -9.07
CA PRO A 239 -47.97 6.53 -8.27
C PRO A 239 -49.30 7.25 -8.63
N PRO A 240 -49.54 8.49 -8.15
CA PRO A 240 -50.32 9.48 -8.92
C PRO A 240 -49.77 10.94 -8.97
N SER A 241 -50.33 11.71 -9.92
CA SER A 241 -50.08 13.07 -10.49
C SER A 241 -50.78 14.24 -9.72
N PRO A 242 -51.03 15.52 -10.19
CA PRO A 242 -50.83 16.22 -11.51
C PRO A 242 -50.45 17.77 -11.58
N CYS A 243 -49.91 18.22 -12.74
CA CYS A 243 -50.08 19.49 -13.56
C CYS A 243 -50.10 20.96 -12.97
N PRO A 244 -50.01 22.08 -13.78
CA PRO A 244 -49.62 22.31 -15.20
C PRO A 244 -48.77 23.59 -15.57
N SER A 245 -48.38 23.68 -16.88
CA SER A 245 -48.24 24.88 -17.78
C SER A 245 -47.13 25.94 -17.54
N ALA A 246 -46.57 26.67 -18.52
CA ALA A 246 -46.51 26.70 -19.99
C ALA A 246 -45.57 27.87 -20.42
N HIS A 247 -45.24 27.92 -21.73
CA HIS A 247 -44.62 29.02 -22.53
C HIS A 247 -43.09 29.04 -22.67
N SER A 248 -42.48 29.35 -23.83
CA SER A 248 -42.74 29.14 -25.26
C SER A 248 -41.64 29.91 -26.02
N CYS A 249 -40.93 29.20 -26.90
CA CYS A 249 -40.56 29.57 -28.28
C CYS A 249 -39.44 30.60 -28.66
N HIS A 250 -38.76 30.17 -29.75
CA HIS A 250 -38.15 30.91 -30.88
C HIS A 250 -36.73 31.48 -30.74
N SER A 251 -35.84 31.48 -31.75
CA SER A 251 -35.52 30.61 -32.91
C SER A 251 -34.45 31.35 -33.75
N ASN A 252 -33.52 30.58 -34.35
CA ASN A 252 -32.86 30.75 -35.66
C ASN A 252 -32.04 32.01 -35.99
N ILE A 253 -30.76 31.79 -36.35
CA ILE A 253 -30.12 32.43 -37.52
C ILE A 253 -29.38 31.36 -38.35
N SER A 254 -29.55 31.50 -39.65
CA SER A 254 -29.30 30.63 -40.79
C SER A 254 -27.84 30.53 -41.27
N SER A 255 -27.58 29.40 -41.93
CA SER A 255 -26.44 29.05 -42.79
C SER A 255 -26.40 29.81 -44.13
N LEU A 256 -25.20 30.01 -44.68
CA LEU A 256 -24.93 30.08 -46.13
C LEU A 256 -23.51 29.59 -46.45
N SER A 257 -23.43 28.73 -47.46
CA SER A 257 -22.31 27.86 -47.90
C SER A 257 -21.56 28.42 -49.12
N LEU A 258 -20.29 28.03 -49.35
CA LEU A 258 -19.78 27.67 -50.70
C LEU A 258 -18.40 26.95 -50.72
N GLY A 259 -18.40 25.71 -51.23
CA GLY A 259 -17.49 25.14 -52.26
C GLY A 259 -15.98 24.89 -52.01
N SER A 260 -15.56 23.62 -51.95
CA SER A 260 -15.00 22.90 -53.12
C SER A 260 -14.63 21.45 -52.77
N GLN A 261 -14.93 20.53 -53.69
CA GLN A 261 -14.61 19.10 -53.62
C GLN A 261 -13.16 18.85 -54.03
N VAL A 262 -12.46 17.95 -53.33
CA VAL A 262 -11.33 17.19 -53.89
C VAL A 262 -11.55 15.70 -53.59
N ASN A 263 -11.57 14.91 -54.66
CA ASN A 263 -11.81 13.47 -54.71
C ASN A 263 -10.72 12.65 -53.99
N PHE A 264 -11.14 11.64 -53.22
CA PHE A 264 -10.29 10.50 -52.87
C PHE A 264 -10.50 9.37 -53.89
N PRO A 265 -9.44 8.76 -54.45
CA PRO A 265 -9.58 7.53 -55.23
C PRO A 265 -9.72 6.33 -54.28
N SER A 266 -10.70 5.49 -54.58
CA SER A 266 -10.91 4.18 -53.97
C SER A 266 -9.84 3.19 -54.43
N SER A 267 -9.01 2.70 -53.53
CA SER A 267 -8.33 1.42 -53.68
C SER A 267 -8.36 0.68 -52.35
N LYS A 268 -9.00 -0.50 -52.35
CA LYS A 268 -8.84 -1.50 -51.29
C LYS A 268 -7.36 -1.91 -51.23
N PRO A 269 -6.80 -2.14 -50.04
CA PRO A 269 -5.77 -3.15 -49.89
C PRO A 269 -6.28 -4.32 -49.04
N SER A 270 -6.15 -5.47 -49.68
CA SER A 270 -5.90 -6.81 -49.16
C SER A 270 -5.36 -6.93 -47.72
N LEU A 271 -5.89 -7.97 -47.06
CA LEU A 271 -5.23 -8.77 -46.02
C LEU A 271 -3.70 -8.73 -46.11
N MET A 272 -3.08 -8.15 -45.10
CA MET A 272 -1.68 -8.39 -44.71
C MET A 272 -1.64 -8.65 -43.20
N VAL A 273 -1.47 -9.93 -42.88
CA VAL A 273 -0.49 -10.52 -41.96
C VAL A 273 -0.09 -9.67 -40.74
N ASP A 274 -0.30 -10.27 -39.56
CA ASP A 274 0.30 -9.93 -38.27
C ASP A 274 1.68 -9.28 -38.41
N SER A 275 1.77 -8.03 -37.96
CA SER A 275 3.02 -7.36 -37.62
C SER A 275 3.01 -7.09 -36.11
N PRO A 276 4.14 -7.30 -35.41
CA PRO A 276 4.15 -7.69 -34.00
C PRO A 276 3.68 -6.55 -33.10
N ARG A 277 3.04 -6.94 -31.99
CA ARG A 277 2.73 -6.13 -30.81
C ARG A 277 3.89 -5.16 -30.48
N GLN A 278 3.84 -3.91 -30.93
CA GLN A 278 4.66 -2.84 -30.36
C GLN A 278 4.02 -2.40 -29.05
N VAL A 279 4.18 -3.22 -28.01
CA VAL A 279 4.20 -2.73 -26.63
C VAL A 279 5.49 -1.93 -26.55
N ILE A 280 5.40 -0.62 -26.34
CA ILE A 280 6.56 0.19 -25.95
C ILE A 280 6.99 -0.38 -24.59
N SER A 281 7.95 -1.29 -24.58
CA SER A 281 8.43 -1.92 -23.36
C SER A 281 9.28 -0.89 -22.62
N LEU A 282 8.79 -0.38 -21.50
CA LEU A 282 9.61 0.41 -20.57
C LEU A 282 10.95 -0.28 -20.33
N ASP A 283 12.06 0.44 -20.40
CA ASP A 283 13.34 -0.15 -20.01
C ASP A 283 13.36 -0.47 -18.50
N LYS A 284 14.25 -1.38 -18.08
CA LYS A 284 14.40 -1.76 -16.66
C LYS A 284 14.65 -0.54 -15.76
N SER A 285 15.41 0.45 -16.26
CA SER A 285 15.64 1.74 -15.61
C SER A 285 14.35 2.53 -15.40
N ASP A 286 13.49 2.55 -16.41
CA ASP A 286 12.31 3.41 -16.44
C ASP A 286 11.21 2.86 -15.54
N GLY A 287 11.09 1.52 -15.45
CA GLY A 287 10.18 0.87 -14.50
C GLY A 287 10.53 1.16 -13.03
N GLU A 288 11.82 1.16 -12.68
CA GLU A 288 12.28 1.48 -11.33
C GLU A 288 12.13 2.98 -11.00
N GLN A 289 12.44 3.86 -11.96
CA GLN A 289 12.17 5.29 -11.83
C GLN A 289 10.67 5.58 -11.64
N THR A 290 9.82 4.88 -12.40
CA THR A 290 8.36 5.01 -12.31
C THR A 290 7.86 4.54 -10.94
N ARG A 291 8.36 3.41 -10.42
CA ARG A 291 8.01 2.93 -9.07
C ARG A 291 8.43 3.90 -7.98
N ALA A 292 9.65 4.45 -8.05
CA ALA A 292 10.10 5.47 -7.11
C ALA A 292 9.24 6.74 -7.19
N LEU A 293 8.73 7.08 -8.38
CA LEU A 293 7.83 8.21 -8.57
C LEU A 293 6.45 7.96 -7.92
N PHE A 294 5.87 6.76 -8.05
CA PHE A 294 4.62 6.39 -7.33
C PHE A 294 4.76 6.56 -5.81
N GLU A 295 5.88 6.11 -5.24
CA GLU A 295 6.13 6.23 -3.81
C GLU A 295 6.30 7.69 -3.37
N ARG A 296 7.01 8.50 -4.16
CA ARG A 296 7.14 9.95 -3.94
C ARG A 296 5.79 10.66 -3.99
N VAL A 297 4.94 10.34 -4.98
CA VAL A 297 3.59 10.89 -5.11
C VAL A 297 2.74 10.50 -3.90
N ARG A 298 2.76 9.23 -3.46
CA ARG A 298 2.02 8.76 -2.27
C ARG A 298 2.46 9.49 -0.99
N LYS A 299 3.78 9.64 -0.79
CA LYS A 299 4.33 10.33 0.38
C LYS A 299 4.00 11.82 0.38
N PHE A 300 4.12 12.47 -0.77
CA PHE A 300 3.75 13.87 -0.94
C PHE A 300 2.25 14.09 -0.72
N ARG A 301 1.40 13.20 -1.25
CA ARG A 301 -0.05 13.25 -1.02
C ARG A 301 -0.39 13.21 0.46
N SER A 302 0.15 12.24 1.20
CA SER A 302 -0.09 12.12 2.65
C SER A 302 0.35 13.39 3.41
N HIS A 303 1.48 13.97 3.04
CA HIS A 303 1.97 15.21 3.66
C HIS A 303 1.09 16.42 3.32
N SER A 304 0.68 16.57 2.05
CA SER A 304 -0.05 17.74 1.55
C SER A 304 -1.56 17.70 1.86
N GLU A 305 -2.17 16.53 1.99
CA GLU A 305 -3.57 16.40 2.42
C GLU A 305 -3.76 16.80 3.89
N SER A 306 -2.72 16.73 4.72
CA SER A 306 -2.79 17.07 6.15
C SER A 306 -2.80 18.58 6.43
N ALA A 307 -2.54 19.43 5.43
CA ALA A 307 -2.32 20.85 5.63
C ALA A 307 -3.16 21.73 4.70
N ASP A 308 -3.50 22.93 5.19
CA ASP A 308 -4.33 23.94 4.50
C ASP A 308 -3.67 25.33 4.47
N VAL A 309 -2.34 25.36 4.52
CA VAL A 309 -1.54 26.59 4.68
C VAL A 309 -1.52 27.39 3.37
N ILE A 310 -1.37 26.71 2.24
CA ILE A 310 -1.27 27.37 0.92
C ILE A 310 -2.59 28.08 0.61
N TYR A 311 -3.71 27.37 0.79
CA TYR A 311 -5.04 27.95 0.60
C TYR A 311 -5.28 29.17 1.50
N LYS A 312 -4.94 29.08 2.79
CA LYS A 312 -5.12 30.18 3.75
C LYS A 312 -4.26 31.39 3.40
N VAL A 313 -2.99 31.19 3.04
CA VAL A 313 -2.09 32.28 2.66
C VAL A 313 -2.57 32.97 1.39
N TYR A 314 -3.00 32.21 0.38
CA TYR A 314 -3.54 32.78 -0.86
C TYR A 314 -4.84 33.58 -0.62
N LEU A 315 -5.77 33.05 0.18
CA LEU A 315 -7.00 33.77 0.55
C LEU A 315 -6.68 35.05 1.34
N ALA A 316 -5.81 34.97 2.35
CA ALA A 316 -5.42 36.13 3.15
C ALA A 316 -4.72 37.20 2.30
N GLN A 317 -3.87 36.78 1.36
CA GLN A 317 -3.22 37.67 0.40
C GLN A 317 -4.24 38.40 -0.48
N THR A 318 -5.23 37.71 -1.04
CA THR A 318 -6.27 38.34 -1.86
C THR A 318 -7.13 39.32 -1.06
N VAL A 319 -7.49 38.97 0.18
CA VAL A 319 -8.22 39.87 1.08
C VAL A 319 -7.39 41.10 1.43
N PHE A 320 -6.09 40.93 1.70
CA PHE A 320 -5.17 42.03 1.96
C PHE A 320 -5.03 42.97 0.77
N LYS A 321 -4.87 42.44 -0.46
CA LYS A 321 -4.85 43.23 -1.70
C LYS A 321 -6.12 44.06 -1.84
N LEU A 322 -7.29 43.47 -1.61
CA LEU A 322 -8.57 44.19 -1.69
C LEU A 322 -8.70 45.28 -0.62
N LEU A 323 -8.31 44.99 0.62
CA LEU A 323 -8.26 45.97 1.70
C LEU A 323 -7.36 47.16 1.31
N MET A 324 -6.14 46.88 0.82
CA MET A 324 -5.22 47.92 0.35
C MET A 324 -5.84 48.78 -0.75
N VAL A 325 -6.49 48.18 -1.76
CA VAL A 325 -7.19 48.91 -2.81
C VAL A 325 -8.27 49.83 -2.23
N THR A 326 -9.08 49.33 -1.29
CA THR A 326 -10.15 50.13 -0.65
C THR A 326 -9.58 51.30 0.16
N VAL A 327 -8.51 51.07 0.93
CA VAL A 327 -7.81 52.12 1.68
C VAL A 327 -7.26 53.17 0.72
N ILE A 328 -6.61 52.75 -0.37
CA ILE A 328 -6.04 53.67 -1.35
C ILE A 328 -7.12 54.55 -1.97
N PHE A 329 -8.25 53.98 -2.41
CA PHE A 329 -9.37 54.78 -2.92
C PHE A 329 -9.94 55.75 -1.89
N SER A 330 -10.10 55.31 -0.63
CA SER A 330 -10.73 56.11 0.42
C SER A 330 -10.00 57.42 0.71
N TYR A 331 -8.66 57.43 0.64
CA TYR A 331 -7.87 58.62 0.91
C TYR A 331 -7.51 59.40 -0.38
N THR A 332 -7.31 58.73 -1.52
CA THR A 332 -6.92 59.42 -2.78
C THR A 332 -8.05 60.17 -3.46
N ILE A 333 -9.30 59.67 -3.41
CA ILE A 333 -10.45 60.31 -4.05
C ILE A 333 -10.73 61.69 -3.44
N PRO A 334 -10.80 61.88 -2.10
CA PRO A 334 -10.93 63.20 -1.51
C PRO A 334 -9.78 64.14 -1.87
N LEU A 335 -8.54 63.63 -1.91
CA LEU A 335 -7.36 64.41 -2.24
C LEU A 335 -7.34 64.90 -3.70
N LEU A 336 -8.02 64.22 -4.63
CA LEU A 336 -8.16 64.68 -6.01
C LEU A 336 -8.82 66.06 -6.10
N SER A 337 -9.75 66.37 -5.18
CA SER A 337 -10.43 67.67 -5.13
C SER A 337 -9.52 68.80 -4.63
N SER A 338 -8.45 68.47 -3.90
CA SER A 338 -7.51 69.44 -3.33
C SER A 338 -6.38 69.87 -4.28
N LEU A 339 -6.24 69.22 -5.44
CA LEU A 339 -5.27 69.57 -6.48
C LEU A 339 -5.82 70.70 -7.37
N SER A 340 -5.64 71.95 -6.95
CA SER A 340 -5.98 73.15 -7.73
C SER A 340 -4.77 73.72 -8.47
N PHE A 341 -5.04 74.51 -9.52
CA PHE A 341 -3.99 75.20 -10.28
C PHE A 341 -3.49 76.46 -9.58
N THR A 342 -4.39 77.14 -8.85
CA THR A 342 -4.12 78.35 -8.07
C THR A 342 -4.25 78.09 -6.57
N HIS A 343 -3.37 78.71 -5.78
CA HIS A 343 -3.35 78.67 -4.32
C HIS A 343 -3.10 80.06 -3.77
N THR A 344 -3.85 80.46 -2.74
CA THR A 344 -3.62 81.72 -2.03
C THR A 344 -2.73 81.48 -0.82
N CYS A 345 -1.61 82.20 -0.73
CA CYS A 345 -0.61 82.11 0.33
C CYS A 345 -0.61 83.40 1.17
N ARG A 346 -0.52 83.25 2.50
CA ARG A 346 -0.41 84.35 3.46
C ARG A 346 0.81 84.10 4.36
N PRO A 347 2.01 84.54 3.97
CA PRO A 347 3.22 84.31 4.75
C PRO A 347 3.20 85.11 6.06
N GLU A 348 3.80 84.58 7.13
CA GLU A 348 3.87 85.27 8.43
C GLU A 348 4.87 86.46 8.43
N GLU A 349 5.84 86.48 7.51
CA GLU A 349 6.92 87.48 7.45
C GLU A 349 6.59 88.70 6.56
N GLU A 350 5.56 89.47 6.93
CA GLU A 350 5.15 90.68 6.19
C GLU A 350 6.30 91.72 6.08
N ALA A 351 7.18 91.78 7.07
CA ALA A 351 8.28 92.75 7.17
C ALA A 351 9.36 92.63 6.07
N LEU A 352 9.51 91.46 5.43
CA LEU A 352 10.58 91.21 4.46
C LEU A 352 10.16 91.53 3.00
N VAL A 353 8.85 91.43 2.71
CA VAL A 353 8.31 91.48 1.34
C VAL A 353 7.26 92.60 1.17
N GLY A 354 6.64 93.09 2.24
CA GLY A 354 5.73 94.23 2.21
C GLY A 354 4.32 93.96 1.65
N TYR A 355 3.94 92.68 1.49
CA TYR A 355 2.62 92.25 1.04
C TYR A 355 2.07 91.12 1.92
N THR A 356 0.76 91.13 2.19
CA THR A 356 0.07 90.16 3.07
C THR A 356 -0.45 88.92 2.34
N THR A 357 -0.70 89.02 1.05
CA THR A 357 -1.39 88.00 0.26
C THR A 357 -0.69 87.78 -1.07
N PHE A 358 -0.40 86.52 -1.40
CA PHE A 358 0.17 86.12 -2.67
C PHE A 358 -0.73 85.07 -3.35
N GLU A 359 -0.90 85.18 -4.65
CA GLU A 359 -1.48 84.13 -5.48
C GLU A 359 -0.36 83.32 -6.12
N CYS A 360 -0.39 82.01 -5.91
CA CYS A 360 0.63 81.06 -6.34
C CYS A 360 0.05 80.09 -7.36
N ILE A 361 0.78 79.89 -8.46
CA ILE A 361 0.42 78.93 -9.50
C ILE A 361 1.31 77.70 -9.39
N HIS A 362 0.69 76.52 -9.32
CA HIS A 362 1.38 75.24 -9.42
C HIS A 362 1.21 74.66 -10.82
N VAL A 363 2.22 74.84 -11.68
CA VAL A 363 2.15 74.46 -13.11
C VAL A 363 1.97 72.95 -13.29
N LEU A 364 2.49 72.14 -12.37
CA LEU A 364 2.47 70.68 -12.43
C LEU A 364 1.13 70.06 -11.98
N SER A 365 0.28 70.82 -11.28
CA SER A 365 -1.03 70.38 -10.76
C SER A 365 -1.93 69.70 -11.81
N SER A 366 -2.00 70.25 -13.03
CA SER A 366 -2.82 69.71 -14.13
C SER A 366 -2.30 68.37 -14.64
N LEU A 367 -0.97 68.19 -14.70
CA LEU A 367 -0.34 66.93 -15.10
C LEU A 367 -0.51 65.87 -14.00
N LEU A 368 -0.24 66.23 -12.74
CA LEU A 368 -0.42 65.34 -11.59
C LEU A 368 -1.86 64.88 -11.44
N ARG A 369 -2.85 65.75 -11.66
CA ARG A 369 -4.27 65.38 -11.65
C ARG A 369 -4.62 64.33 -12.71
N LYS A 370 -4.06 64.46 -13.93
CA LYS A 370 -4.26 63.47 -15.01
C LYS A 370 -3.56 62.14 -14.71
N LEU A 371 -2.33 62.18 -14.20
CA LEU A 371 -1.57 60.99 -13.80
C LEU A 371 -2.22 60.27 -12.61
N LEU A 372 -2.74 61.00 -11.62
CA LEU A 372 -3.50 60.45 -10.50
C LEU A 372 -4.80 59.81 -10.98
N LEU A 373 -5.54 60.43 -11.91
CA LEU A 373 -6.73 59.81 -12.49
C LEU A 373 -6.37 58.51 -13.22
N ALA A 374 -5.30 58.49 -14.02
CA ALA A 374 -4.82 57.29 -14.68
C ALA A 374 -4.36 56.20 -13.69
N TYR A 375 -3.75 56.59 -12.56
CA TYR A 375 -3.40 55.65 -11.49
C TYR A 375 -4.65 55.03 -10.85
N LEU A 376 -5.68 55.84 -10.58
CA LEU A 376 -6.94 55.36 -9.99
C LEU A 376 -7.73 54.43 -10.93
N THR A 377 -7.71 54.67 -12.24
CA THR A 377 -8.36 53.75 -13.19
C THR A 377 -7.65 52.39 -13.24
N LEU A 378 -6.31 52.37 -13.22
CA LEU A 378 -5.53 51.14 -13.15
C LEU A 378 -5.75 50.38 -11.84
N LEU A 379 -5.77 51.10 -10.72
CA LEU A 379 -6.08 50.54 -9.40
C LEU A 379 -7.50 49.96 -9.34
N GLY A 380 -8.47 50.60 -10.01
CA GLY A 380 -9.84 50.12 -10.08
C GLY A 380 -9.97 48.81 -10.85
N LEU A 381 -9.29 48.72 -12.01
CA LEU A 381 -9.22 47.47 -12.77
C LEU A 381 -8.56 46.35 -11.97
N TYR A 382 -7.47 46.65 -11.27
CA TYR A 382 -6.81 45.73 -10.35
C TYR A 382 -7.75 45.24 -9.23
N GLY A 383 -8.53 46.15 -8.64
CA GLY A 383 -9.56 45.82 -7.64
C GLY A 383 -10.65 44.89 -8.16
N LEU A 384 -11.15 45.13 -9.38
CA LEU A 384 -12.16 44.27 -10.02
C LEU A 384 -11.65 42.84 -10.23
N LEU A 385 -10.40 42.68 -10.65
CA LEU A 385 -9.78 41.35 -10.77
C LEU A 385 -9.65 40.67 -9.41
N ASN A 386 -9.24 41.40 -8.36
CA ASN A 386 -9.14 40.82 -7.02
C ASN A 386 -10.52 40.37 -6.50
N LEU A 387 -11.57 41.14 -6.79
CA LEU A 387 -12.94 40.76 -6.45
C LEU A 387 -13.38 39.50 -7.22
N TYR A 388 -13.05 39.40 -8.51
CA TYR A 388 -13.27 38.19 -9.30
C TYR A 388 -12.54 36.98 -8.68
N THR A 389 -11.26 37.13 -8.32
CA THR A 389 -10.50 36.04 -7.69
C THR A 389 -11.10 35.62 -6.36
N LEU A 390 -11.53 36.57 -5.52
CA LEU A 390 -12.19 36.26 -4.26
C LEU A 390 -13.53 35.54 -4.49
N SER A 391 -14.31 35.97 -5.48
CA SER A 391 -15.55 35.30 -5.87
C SER A 391 -15.30 33.88 -6.36
N TRP A 392 -14.26 33.64 -7.15
CA TRP A 392 -13.87 32.30 -7.60
C TRP A 392 -13.48 31.39 -6.41
N ILE A 393 -12.67 31.92 -5.48
CA ILE A 393 -12.24 31.19 -4.28
C ILE A 393 -13.43 30.81 -3.37
N LEU A 394 -14.45 31.67 -3.29
CA LEU A 394 -15.62 31.46 -2.44
C LEU A 394 -16.72 30.61 -3.10
N HIS A 395 -16.85 30.68 -4.43
CA HIS A 395 -17.88 29.95 -5.17
C HIS A 395 -17.50 28.48 -5.42
N SER A 396 -16.22 28.20 -5.65
CA SER A 396 -15.72 26.85 -5.85
C SER A 396 -15.34 26.22 -4.50
N SER A 397 -15.75 24.99 -4.24
CA SER A 397 -15.29 24.20 -3.09
C SER A 397 -13.82 23.75 -3.28
N LEU A 398 -12.88 24.71 -3.35
CA LEU A 398 -11.46 24.49 -3.66
C LEU A 398 -10.71 23.58 -2.65
N ARG A 399 -11.37 23.21 -1.56
CA ARG A 399 -10.87 22.24 -0.56
C ARG A 399 -11.02 20.78 -0.98
N GLN A 400 -11.83 20.50 -2.00
CA GLN A 400 -12.03 19.16 -2.55
C GLN A 400 -11.81 19.22 -4.06
N TYR A 401 -11.03 18.28 -4.58
CA TYR A 401 -10.82 18.12 -6.02
C TYR A 401 -11.18 16.68 -6.40
N SER A 402 -12.16 16.56 -7.30
CA SER A 402 -12.59 15.28 -7.87
C SER A 402 -12.36 15.31 -9.37
N PHE A 403 -11.73 14.28 -9.91
CA PHE A 403 -11.47 14.13 -11.35
C PHE A 403 -12.73 13.71 -12.12
N HIS A 404 -13.76 14.56 -12.16
CA HIS A 404 -15.06 14.19 -12.76
C HIS A 404 -14.95 13.83 -14.24
N SER A 405 -14.14 14.57 -15.01
CA SER A 405 -13.88 14.32 -16.44
C SER A 405 -13.07 13.04 -16.72
N LEU A 406 -12.36 12.50 -15.72
CA LEU A 406 -11.59 11.26 -15.85
C LEU A 406 -12.29 10.04 -15.25
N LYS A 407 -13.24 10.24 -14.32
CA LYS A 407 -14.08 9.15 -13.80
C LYS A 407 -14.99 8.56 -14.88
N ASP A 408 -15.28 9.32 -15.93
CA ASP A 408 -16.03 8.88 -17.11
C ASP A 408 -15.19 7.95 -18.03
N LEU A 409 -13.84 8.10 -18.02
CA LEU A 409 -12.93 7.15 -18.65
C LEU A 409 -12.88 5.88 -17.77
N CYS A 410 -13.62 4.85 -18.16
CA CYS A 410 -13.93 3.65 -17.36
C CYS A 410 -12.73 2.90 -16.76
N SER A 411 -11.48 3.18 -17.18
CA SER A 411 -10.25 2.55 -16.69
C SER A 411 -9.53 3.27 -15.53
N LEU A 412 -9.97 4.47 -15.13
CA LEU A 412 -9.36 5.27 -14.03
C LEU A 412 -10.36 5.66 -12.93
N ARG A 413 -11.45 4.91 -12.80
CA ARG A 413 -12.56 5.20 -11.85
C ARG A 413 -12.14 5.20 -10.36
N ASP A 414 -11.00 4.57 -10.05
CA ASP A 414 -10.47 4.39 -8.69
C ASP A 414 -9.54 5.53 -8.22
N VAL A 415 -9.43 6.63 -8.97
CA VAL A 415 -8.66 7.80 -8.52
C VAL A 415 -9.36 8.43 -7.32
N PRO A 416 -8.68 8.54 -6.16
CA PRO A 416 -9.29 9.03 -4.93
C PRO A 416 -9.52 10.54 -4.98
N ASP A 417 -10.59 10.99 -4.32
CA ASP A 417 -10.86 12.42 -4.17
C ASP A 417 -9.80 13.06 -3.25
N LEU A 418 -9.23 14.17 -3.71
CA LEU A 418 -8.14 14.86 -3.02
C LEU A 418 -8.66 15.99 -2.16
N ARG A 419 -7.96 16.29 -1.06
CA ARG A 419 -8.38 17.28 -0.06
C ARG A 419 -7.30 18.34 0.22
N ASN A 420 -7.75 19.50 0.70
CA ASN A 420 -6.92 20.58 1.26
C ASN A 420 -5.90 21.18 0.27
N ASP A 421 -4.64 21.41 0.67
CA ASP A 421 -3.63 22.13 -0.14
C ASP A 421 -3.39 21.44 -1.49
N LEU A 422 -3.41 20.11 -1.57
CA LEU A 422 -3.25 19.38 -2.84
C LEU A 422 -4.43 19.60 -3.79
N ALA A 423 -5.66 19.64 -3.27
CA ALA A 423 -6.85 19.95 -4.05
C ALA A 423 -6.80 21.38 -4.60
N PHE A 424 -6.38 22.34 -3.77
CA PHE A 424 -6.21 23.73 -4.19
C PHE A 424 -5.14 23.88 -5.29
N LEU A 425 -3.98 23.25 -5.13
CA LEU A 425 -2.91 23.28 -6.14
C LEU A 425 -3.35 22.67 -7.47
N LEU A 426 -4.16 21.60 -7.43
CA LEU A 426 -4.72 20.98 -8.62
C LEU A 426 -5.78 21.85 -9.30
N HIS A 427 -6.66 22.52 -8.55
CA HIS A 427 -7.58 23.51 -9.13
C HIS A 427 -6.80 24.65 -9.81
N MET A 428 -5.72 25.13 -9.21
CA MET A 428 -4.86 26.16 -9.81
C MET A 428 -4.17 25.67 -11.09
N LEU A 429 -3.76 24.39 -11.12
CA LEU A 429 -3.13 23.76 -12.28
C LEU A 429 -4.12 23.50 -13.42
N ASP A 430 -5.35 23.09 -13.09
CA ASP A 430 -6.43 22.82 -14.04
C ASP A 430 -6.85 24.09 -14.81
N GLN A 431 -6.79 25.25 -14.15
CA GLN A 431 -7.00 26.56 -14.78
C GLN A 431 -5.85 26.96 -15.74
N TYR A 432 -4.69 26.32 -15.64
CA TYR A 432 -3.56 26.54 -16.53
C TYR A 432 -3.56 25.55 -17.70
N ASP A 433 -3.53 24.25 -17.41
CA ASP A 433 -3.59 23.17 -18.40
C ASP A 433 -4.18 21.88 -17.78
N PRO A 434 -5.36 21.41 -18.23
CA PRO A 434 -5.98 20.20 -17.70
C PRO A 434 -5.14 18.94 -17.96
N LEU A 435 -4.30 18.90 -19.00
CA LEU A 435 -3.48 17.72 -19.34
C LEU A 435 -2.47 17.37 -18.24
N LEU A 436 -2.00 18.36 -17.49
CA LEU A 436 -1.06 18.16 -16.38
C LEU A 436 -1.73 17.43 -15.22
N ALA A 437 -2.99 17.78 -14.91
CA ALA A 437 -3.79 17.07 -13.92
C ALA A 437 -4.09 15.62 -14.35
N GLN A 438 -4.37 15.40 -15.64
CA GLN A 438 -4.59 14.05 -16.17
C GLN A 438 -3.36 13.15 -16.03
N ARG A 439 -2.16 13.66 -16.35
CA ARG A 439 -0.92 12.88 -16.19
C ARG A 439 -0.61 12.56 -14.73
N LEU A 440 -0.89 13.48 -13.80
CA LEU A 440 -0.72 13.21 -12.37
C LEU A 440 -1.72 12.16 -11.86
N SER A 441 -2.94 12.13 -12.40
CA SER A 441 -3.99 11.17 -12.00
C SER A 441 -3.57 9.71 -12.20
N VAL A 442 -2.77 9.42 -13.23
CA VAL A 442 -2.23 8.07 -13.50
C VAL A 442 -1.39 7.57 -12.32
N PHE A 443 -0.63 8.45 -11.67
CA PHE A 443 0.21 8.10 -10.51
C PHE A 443 -0.56 8.07 -9.18
N LEU A 444 -1.79 8.58 -9.18
CA LEU A 444 -2.67 8.57 -8.01
C LEU A 444 -3.59 7.34 -7.98
N SER A 445 -3.71 6.61 -9.11
CA SER A 445 -4.56 5.42 -9.22
C SER A 445 -3.87 4.17 -8.65
N PRO A 446 -4.53 3.39 -7.78
CA PRO A 446 -3.99 2.12 -7.27
C PRO A 446 -3.98 1.00 -8.32
N VAL A 447 -4.84 1.09 -9.35
CA VAL A 447 -4.93 0.10 -10.43
C VAL A 447 -3.74 0.20 -11.36
N THR A 448 -3.31 1.41 -11.71
CA THR A 448 -2.13 1.63 -12.55
C THR A 448 -0.85 1.20 -11.83
N GLU A 449 -0.75 1.42 -10.52
CA GLU A 449 0.34 0.90 -9.67
C GLU A 449 0.36 -0.64 -9.70
N SER A 450 -0.80 -1.28 -9.55
CA SER A 450 -0.95 -2.73 -9.62
C SER A 450 -0.51 -3.30 -10.98
N ARG A 451 -0.91 -2.65 -12.09
CA ARG A 451 -0.50 -3.04 -13.45
C ARG A 451 1.01 -2.90 -13.66
N LEU A 452 1.62 -1.82 -13.17
CA LEU A 452 3.07 -1.63 -13.24
C LEU A 452 3.82 -2.76 -12.51
N LEU A 453 3.32 -3.18 -11.34
CA LEU A 453 3.89 -4.28 -10.57
C LEU A 453 3.78 -5.61 -11.32
N GLU A 454 2.63 -5.89 -11.97
CA GLU A 454 2.43 -7.09 -12.79
C GLU A 454 3.40 -7.14 -13.99
N GLU A 455 3.49 -6.07 -14.78
CA GLU A 455 4.45 -5.99 -15.90
C GLU A 455 5.91 -6.09 -15.42
N SER A 456 6.22 -5.49 -14.25
CA SER A 456 7.56 -5.56 -13.67
C SER A 456 7.91 -6.97 -13.18
N LEU A 457 6.93 -7.69 -12.62
CA LEU A 457 7.09 -9.07 -12.18
C LEU A 457 7.26 -10.00 -13.38
N GLU A 458 6.45 -9.86 -14.43
CA GLU A 458 6.58 -10.64 -15.68
C GLU A 458 7.99 -10.55 -16.29
N ARG A 459 8.54 -9.34 -16.40
CA ARG A 459 9.90 -9.18 -16.93
C ARG A 459 10.98 -9.74 -16.02
N ARG A 460 10.84 -9.57 -14.69
CA ARG A 460 11.84 -10.05 -13.73
C ARG A 460 11.81 -11.55 -13.48
N TRP A 461 10.64 -12.16 -13.66
CA TRP A 461 10.32 -13.55 -13.35
C TRP A 461 9.70 -14.23 -14.57
N GLY A 462 10.42 -14.20 -15.69
CA GLY A 462 10.05 -14.95 -16.88
C GLY A 462 10.16 -16.46 -16.68
N GLU A 463 9.59 -17.22 -17.62
CA GLU A 463 9.50 -18.67 -17.55
C GLU A 463 10.88 -19.35 -17.43
N GLU A 464 11.87 -18.91 -18.20
CA GLU A 464 13.24 -19.48 -18.16
C GLU A 464 13.87 -19.34 -16.78
N LYS A 465 13.72 -18.17 -16.14
CA LYS A 465 14.26 -17.93 -14.80
C LYS A 465 13.55 -18.78 -13.76
N LEU A 466 12.23 -18.91 -13.83
CA LEU A 466 11.47 -19.76 -12.93
C LEU A 466 11.86 -21.25 -13.10
N ARG A 467 12.06 -21.72 -14.34
CA ARG A 467 12.57 -23.06 -14.62
C ARG A 467 13.98 -23.27 -14.06
N SER A 468 14.85 -22.27 -14.17
CA SER A 468 16.23 -22.36 -13.63
C SER A 468 16.29 -22.48 -12.10
N MET A 469 15.29 -21.96 -11.39
CA MET A 469 15.19 -22.06 -9.93
C MET A 469 14.37 -23.27 -9.48
N SER A 470 13.76 -24.00 -10.41
CA SER A 470 13.07 -25.24 -10.05
C SER A 470 14.10 -26.33 -9.77
N SER A 471 14.03 -26.92 -8.58
CA SER A 471 14.85 -28.06 -8.18
C SER A 471 14.05 -29.34 -8.34
N VAL A 472 14.69 -30.44 -8.73
CA VAL A 472 14.06 -31.76 -8.78
C VAL A 472 14.53 -32.57 -7.58
N ASP A 473 13.62 -33.11 -6.80
CA ASP A 473 13.97 -33.97 -5.66
C ASP A 473 14.50 -35.33 -6.11
N SER A 474 15.05 -36.10 -5.16
CA SER A 474 15.47 -37.51 -5.34
C SER A 474 14.35 -38.42 -5.86
N GLU A 475 13.09 -38.04 -5.68
CA GLU A 475 11.90 -38.77 -6.14
C GLU A 475 11.42 -38.33 -7.54
N GLY A 476 12.10 -37.37 -8.18
CA GLY A 476 11.75 -36.85 -9.51
C GLY A 476 10.68 -35.75 -9.52
N SER A 477 10.20 -35.33 -8.34
CA SER A 477 9.23 -34.24 -8.19
C SER A 477 9.91 -32.88 -8.37
N SER A 478 9.34 -32.04 -9.24
CA SER A 478 9.81 -30.67 -9.42
C SER A 478 9.24 -29.76 -8.33
N ARG A 479 10.12 -29.01 -7.66
CA ARG A 479 9.80 -28.06 -6.61
C ARG A 479 10.24 -26.65 -7.00
N LEU A 480 9.41 -25.67 -6.67
CA LEU A 480 9.74 -24.26 -6.82
C LEU A 480 9.42 -23.51 -5.53
N GLN A 481 10.39 -22.72 -5.05
CA GLN A 481 10.21 -21.84 -3.89
C GLN A 481 10.31 -20.38 -4.32
N LEU A 482 9.30 -19.59 -3.95
CA LEU A 482 9.25 -18.15 -4.16
C LEU A 482 9.15 -17.44 -2.82
N VAL A 483 10.05 -16.47 -2.58
CA VAL A 483 10.20 -15.79 -1.29
C VAL A 483 10.09 -14.28 -1.47
N ALA A 484 9.35 -13.61 -0.59
CA ALA A 484 9.27 -12.16 -0.45
C ALA A 484 8.87 -11.41 -1.74
N LEU A 485 7.97 -11.99 -2.52
CA LEU A 485 7.36 -11.33 -3.68
C LEU A 485 6.11 -10.56 -3.28
N PRO A 486 5.85 -9.38 -3.86
CA PRO A 486 4.62 -8.64 -3.58
C PRO A 486 3.38 -9.38 -4.11
N ARG A 487 3.49 -10.03 -5.28
CA ARG A 487 2.44 -10.80 -5.96
C ARG A 487 3.03 -12.01 -6.68
N LEU A 488 2.19 -12.96 -7.07
CA LEU A 488 2.58 -14.12 -7.87
C LEU A 488 2.89 -13.70 -9.33
N PRO A 489 4.05 -14.09 -9.89
CA PRO A 489 4.34 -13.86 -11.30
C PRO A 489 3.38 -14.67 -12.19
N PRO A 490 2.77 -14.10 -13.23
CA PRO A 490 1.83 -14.85 -14.07
C PRO A 490 2.53 -15.92 -14.92
N ALA A 491 3.83 -15.77 -15.22
CA ALA A 491 4.65 -16.81 -15.84
C ALA A 491 4.76 -18.09 -14.98
N LEU A 492 4.46 -18.02 -13.67
CA LEU A 492 4.38 -19.21 -12.82
C LEU A 492 3.36 -20.21 -13.33
N PHE A 493 2.22 -19.72 -13.83
CA PHE A 493 1.12 -20.56 -14.27
C PHE A 493 1.41 -21.25 -15.61
N THR A 494 2.50 -20.92 -16.33
CA THR A 494 2.90 -21.64 -17.55
C THR A 494 3.69 -22.93 -17.25
N LEU A 495 4.15 -23.11 -16.00
CA LEU A 495 4.92 -24.28 -15.58
C LEU A 495 4.03 -25.52 -15.39
N ASN A 496 3.84 -26.27 -16.46
CA ASN A 496 2.97 -27.45 -16.49
C ASN A 496 3.46 -28.65 -15.67
N GLN A 497 4.78 -28.81 -15.53
CA GLN A 497 5.43 -29.95 -14.87
C GLN A 497 5.66 -29.74 -13.37
N LEU A 498 5.31 -28.56 -12.81
CA LEU A 498 5.57 -28.24 -11.41
C LEU A 498 4.72 -29.09 -10.46
N HIS A 499 5.36 -29.89 -9.59
CA HIS A 499 4.65 -30.75 -8.63
C HIS A 499 4.40 -30.06 -7.28
N VAL A 500 5.40 -29.34 -6.78
CA VAL A 500 5.39 -28.69 -5.46
C VAL A 500 5.64 -27.19 -5.61
N LEU A 501 4.73 -26.37 -5.08
CA LEU A 501 4.88 -24.92 -5.04
C LEU A 501 4.99 -24.44 -3.58
N LYS A 502 6.12 -23.80 -3.25
CA LYS A 502 6.37 -23.19 -1.94
C LYS A 502 6.37 -21.68 -2.05
N LEU A 503 5.48 -21.01 -1.33
CA LEU A 503 5.32 -19.57 -1.31
C LEU A 503 5.61 -19.06 0.10
N GLU A 504 6.47 -18.05 0.22
CA GLU A 504 6.91 -17.52 1.50
C GLU A 504 6.85 -15.99 1.52
N LEU A 505 6.19 -15.42 2.53
CA LEU A 505 6.06 -13.97 2.76
C LEU A 505 5.46 -13.19 1.56
N ILE A 506 4.41 -13.75 0.93
CA ILE A 506 3.69 -13.12 -0.18
C ILE A 506 2.37 -12.54 0.33
N THR A 507 2.24 -11.21 0.32
CA THR A 507 1.09 -10.49 0.87
C THR A 507 -0.14 -10.50 -0.04
N GLU A 508 0.02 -10.59 -1.35
CA GLU A 508 -1.10 -10.62 -2.30
C GLU A 508 -0.95 -11.79 -3.29
N ALA A 509 -0.96 -13.02 -2.76
CA ALA A 509 -0.96 -14.21 -3.60
C ALA A 509 -2.35 -14.42 -4.21
N ARG A 510 -2.51 -14.20 -5.52
CA ARG A 510 -3.76 -14.46 -6.25
C ARG A 510 -3.60 -15.62 -7.21
N PHE A 511 -4.39 -16.68 -6.99
CA PHE A 511 -4.49 -17.81 -7.91
C PHE A 511 -5.63 -17.56 -8.89
N THR A 512 -5.28 -17.30 -10.15
CA THR A 512 -6.23 -17.05 -11.23
C THR A 512 -6.61 -18.35 -11.95
N ALA A 513 -7.59 -18.28 -12.87
CA ALA A 513 -8.00 -19.45 -13.67
C ALA A 513 -6.85 -20.10 -14.48
N GLN A 514 -5.71 -19.41 -14.64
CA GLN A 514 -4.52 -19.94 -15.30
C GLN A 514 -3.88 -21.12 -14.56
N VAL A 515 -4.20 -21.35 -13.28
CA VAL A 515 -3.78 -22.55 -12.53
C VAL A 515 -4.18 -23.85 -13.24
N ALA A 516 -5.22 -23.83 -14.09
CA ALA A 516 -5.60 -24.97 -14.93
C ALA A 516 -4.43 -25.53 -15.77
N ASN A 517 -3.49 -24.66 -16.17
CA ASN A 517 -2.31 -25.01 -16.97
C ASN A 517 -1.27 -25.81 -16.17
N MET A 518 -1.24 -25.68 -14.84
CA MET A 518 -0.35 -26.42 -13.95
C MET A 518 -0.90 -27.83 -13.71
N LYS A 519 -0.71 -28.73 -14.68
CA LYS A 519 -1.32 -30.07 -14.68
C LYS A 519 -0.77 -31.00 -13.59
N SER A 520 0.50 -30.84 -13.23
CA SER A 520 1.18 -31.72 -12.28
C SER A 520 1.16 -31.24 -10.83
N LEU A 521 0.56 -30.08 -10.53
CA LEU A 521 0.60 -29.51 -9.19
C LEU A 521 -0.24 -30.35 -8.21
N ARG A 522 0.42 -30.92 -7.19
CA ARG A 522 -0.22 -31.73 -6.13
C ARG A 522 0.01 -31.16 -4.73
N GLU A 523 1.12 -30.46 -4.51
CA GLU A 523 1.52 -29.95 -3.20
C GLU A 523 1.66 -28.43 -3.20
N LEU A 524 1.06 -27.78 -2.21
CA LEU A 524 1.13 -26.33 -2.03
C LEU A 524 1.57 -26.00 -0.61
N HIS A 525 2.58 -25.14 -0.47
CA HIS A 525 3.04 -24.65 0.82
C HIS A 525 2.89 -23.13 0.85
N LEU A 526 2.11 -22.63 1.82
CA LEU A 526 1.89 -21.22 2.06
C LEU A 526 2.50 -20.86 3.41
N TYR A 527 3.65 -20.19 3.37
CA TYR A 527 4.35 -19.71 4.56
C TYR A 527 4.09 -18.21 4.76
N HIS A 528 3.30 -17.86 5.77
CA HIS A 528 2.91 -16.47 6.08
C HIS A 528 2.40 -15.70 4.83
N CYS A 529 1.53 -16.35 4.05
CA CYS A 529 0.98 -15.80 2.80
C CYS A 529 -0.54 -15.61 2.88
N SER A 530 -1.05 -14.47 2.43
CA SER A 530 -2.48 -14.27 2.18
C SER A 530 -2.83 -14.67 0.75
N ALA A 531 -3.43 -15.84 0.60
CA ALA A 531 -3.78 -16.43 -0.68
C ALA A 531 -5.29 -16.28 -0.99
N ALA A 532 -5.61 -15.49 -2.02
CA ALA A 532 -6.93 -15.41 -2.62
C ALA A 532 -6.98 -16.31 -3.87
N VAL A 533 -8.10 -17.00 -4.07
CA VAL A 533 -8.31 -17.94 -5.17
C VAL A 533 -9.57 -17.55 -5.92
N ASP A 534 -9.47 -17.35 -7.23
CA ASP A 534 -10.62 -17.06 -8.08
C ASP A 534 -11.52 -18.30 -8.21
N PRO A 535 -12.85 -18.13 -8.42
CA PRO A 535 -13.77 -19.27 -8.53
C PRO A 535 -13.36 -20.31 -9.59
N GLY A 536 -12.82 -19.85 -10.73
CA GLY A 536 -12.32 -20.74 -11.79
C GLY A 536 -11.06 -21.52 -11.41
N ALA A 537 -10.20 -20.96 -10.56
CA ALA A 537 -9.01 -21.63 -10.04
C ALA A 537 -9.35 -22.62 -8.92
N LEU A 538 -10.35 -22.28 -8.10
CA LEU A 538 -10.79 -23.09 -6.98
C LEU A 538 -11.25 -24.48 -7.43
N GLY A 539 -12.00 -24.58 -8.53
CA GLY A 539 -12.42 -25.88 -9.07
C GLY A 539 -11.25 -26.80 -9.40
N VAL A 540 -10.17 -26.26 -9.98
CA VAL A 540 -8.96 -27.03 -10.32
C VAL A 540 -8.24 -27.49 -9.05
N LEU A 541 -8.07 -26.58 -8.07
CA LEU A 541 -7.37 -26.88 -6.82
C LEU A 541 -8.15 -27.89 -5.97
N GLN A 542 -9.49 -27.84 -5.96
CA GLN A 542 -10.33 -28.77 -5.22
C GLN A 542 -10.17 -30.23 -5.65
N GLU A 543 -9.87 -30.48 -6.92
CA GLU A 543 -9.73 -31.83 -7.48
C GLU A 543 -8.29 -32.34 -7.48
N ARG A 544 -7.30 -31.45 -7.66
CA ARG A 544 -5.90 -31.85 -7.88
C ARG A 544 -5.01 -31.75 -6.66
N LEU A 545 -5.30 -30.86 -5.71
CA LEU A 545 -4.41 -30.62 -4.58
C LEU A 545 -4.54 -31.74 -3.55
N GLU A 546 -3.44 -32.42 -3.27
CA GLU A 546 -3.36 -33.57 -2.37
C GLU A 546 -2.74 -33.19 -1.02
N VAL A 547 -1.72 -32.33 -1.03
CA VAL A 547 -1.01 -31.90 0.17
C VAL A 547 -1.04 -30.38 0.28
N LEU A 548 -1.38 -29.88 1.48
CA LEU A 548 -1.35 -28.46 1.79
C LEU A 548 -0.61 -28.21 3.10
N HIS A 549 0.42 -27.37 3.02
CA HIS A 549 1.11 -26.83 4.18
C HIS A 549 0.75 -25.36 4.37
N LEU A 550 0.27 -25.01 5.55
CA LEU A 550 -0.03 -23.64 5.95
C LEU A 550 0.80 -23.29 7.17
N THR A 551 1.54 -22.19 7.10
CA THR A 551 2.10 -21.56 8.29
C THR A 551 1.59 -20.12 8.39
N PHE A 552 1.13 -19.76 9.58
CA PHE A 552 0.43 -18.50 9.82
C PHE A 552 0.74 -18.00 11.22
N THR A 553 0.69 -16.68 11.40
CA THR A 553 0.87 -16.09 12.74
C THR A 553 -0.44 -16.09 13.52
N GLN A 554 -1.55 -15.81 12.82
CA GLN A 554 -2.88 -15.69 13.37
C GLN A 554 -3.88 -16.54 12.58
N ALA A 555 -4.89 -17.05 13.28
CA ALA A 555 -6.00 -17.81 12.69
C ALA A 555 -6.73 -17.08 11.54
N SER A 556 -6.76 -15.74 11.54
CA SER A 556 -7.40 -14.93 10.50
C SER A 556 -6.69 -14.98 9.14
N GLU A 557 -5.43 -15.40 9.10
CA GLU A 557 -4.65 -15.54 7.86
C GLU A 557 -5.02 -16.83 7.09
N ILE A 558 -5.71 -17.78 7.74
CA ILE A 558 -6.09 -19.05 7.12
C ILE A 558 -7.17 -18.80 6.06
N PRO A 559 -6.93 -19.14 4.78
CA PRO A 559 -7.92 -18.88 3.75
C PRO A 559 -9.15 -19.79 3.88
N SER A 560 -10.35 -19.22 3.69
CA SER A 560 -11.62 -19.96 3.82
C SER A 560 -11.81 -21.05 2.77
N TRP A 561 -11.14 -20.94 1.62
CA TRP A 561 -11.23 -21.95 0.56
C TRP A 561 -10.53 -23.27 0.92
N VAL A 562 -9.63 -23.28 1.91
CA VAL A 562 -8.91 -24.48 2.37
C VAL A 562 -9.88 -25.58 2.81
N THR A 563 -10.96 -25.21 3.48
CA THR A 563 -11.97 -26.16 3.97
C THR A 563 -12.82 -26.74 2.85
N SER A 564 -12.71 -26.22 1.62
CA SER A 564 -13.48 -26.67 0.45
C SER A 564 -12.75 -27.68 -0.44
N LEU A 565 -11.49 -27.99 -0.13
CA LEU A 565 -10.63 -28.85 -0.93
C LEU A 565 -11.01 -30.34 -0.79
N ARG A 566 -11.78 -30.86 -1.73
CA ARG A 566 -12.32 -32.23 -1.64
C ARG A 566 -11.24 -33.30 -1.81
N GLY A 567 -10.27 -33.07 -2.70
CA GLY A 567 -9.17 -33.99 -3.02
C GLY A 567 -8.01 -33.99 -2.03
N LEU A 568 -8.08 -33.22 -0.94
CA LEU A 568 -6.97 -33.08 0.01
C LEU A 568 -6.79 -34.35 0.85
N HIS A 569 -5.58 -34.90 0.83
CA HIS A 569 -5.17 -36.09 1.56
C HIS A 569 -4.37 -35.75 2.83
N GLU A 570 -3.51 -34.73 2.75
CA GLU A 570 -2.64 -34.32 3.85
C GLU A 570 -2.75 -32.81 4.10
N LEU A 571 -2.95 -32.46 5.37
CA LEU A 571 -3.05 -31.07 5.80
C LEU A 571 -2.08 -30.81 6.96
N HIS A 572 -1.17 -29.86 6.74
CA HIS A 572 -0.23 -29.40 7.76
C HIS A 572 -0.55 -27.96 8.14
N LEU A 573 -0.80 -27.75 9.43
CA LEU A 573 -1.12 -26.45 10.00
C LEU A 573 -0.05 -26.09 11.02
N SER A 574 0.63 -24.96 10.83
CA SER A 574 1.60 -24.44 11.78
C SER A 574 1.24 -23.01 12.18
N GLY A 575 0.94 -22.78 13.45
CA GLY A 575 0.62 -21.43 13.93
C GLY A 575 -0.40 -21.38 15.05
N ARG A 576 -0.78 -20.16 15.44
CA ARG A 576 -1.75 -19.95 16.52
C ARG A 576 -3.17 -20.17 16.03
N LEU A 577 -3.70 -21.37 16.29
CA LEU A 577 -5.05 -21.81 15.92
C LEU A 577 -6.16 -21.30 16.86
N SER A 578 -5.81 -20.73 18.02
CA SER A 578 -6.77 -20.13 18.95
C SER A 578 -7.07 -18.69 18.56
N SER A 579 -8.34 -18.39 18.27
CA SER A 579 -8.83 -17.01 18.18
C SER A 579 -8.80 -16.38 19.57
N ASP A 580 -8.21 -15.20 19.70
CA ASP A 580 -8.02 -14.45 20.96
C ASP A 580 -9.36 -13.97 21.57
N ASN A 581 -10.49 -14.22 20.90
CA ASN A 581 -11.81 -13.85 21.37
C ASN A 581 -12.43 -14.94 22.26
N GLY A 582 -11.93 -15.00 23.49
CA GLY A 582 -12.64 -15.62 24.60
C GLY A 582 -12.51 -17.15 24.73
N VAL A 583 -12.71 -17.59 25.96
CA VAL A 583 -12.62 -18.97 26.43
C VAL A 583 -13.29 -19.96 25.46
N GLY A 584 -12.49 -20.69 24.70
CA GLY A 584 -12.79 -22.06 24.30
C GLY A 584 -13.76 -22.28 23.13
N ARG A 585 -14.03 -21.32 22.23
CA ARG A 585 -14.88 -21.60 21.05
C ARG A 585 -14.51 -20.82 19.79
N SER A 586 -13.43 -21.19 19.12
CA SER A 586 -13.49 -21.39 17.66
C SER A 586 -12.22 -22.06 17.19
N TRP A 587 -12.35 -23.31 16.77
CA TRP A 587 -11.42 -23.89 15.82
C TRP A 587 -11.35 -22.98 14.58
N ALA A 588 -10.15 -22.52 14.22
CA ALA A 588 -9.94 -21.49 13.20
C ALA A 588 -10.47 -21.86 11.81
N LEU A 589 -10.45 -23.15 11.45
CA LEU A 589 -10.87 -23.64 10.15
C LEU A 589 -12.39 -23.89 10.05
N GLY A 590 -13.17 -23.80 11.14
CA GLY A 590 -14.61 -24.12 11.07
C GLY A 590 -14.89 -25.59 10.69
N SER A 591 -15.93 -25.85 9.88
CA SER A 591 -16.33 -27.23 9.55
C SER A 591 -15.39 -27.89 8.54
N LEU A 592 -14.99 -29.13 8.82
CA LEU A 592 -14.11 -29.94 7.96
C LEU A 592 -14.88 -30.95 7.11
N ARG A 593 -16.23 -30.90 7.09
CA ARG A 593 -17.10 -31.88 6.40
C ARG A 593 -16.79 -32.13 4.93
N GLN A 594 -16.17 -31.17 4.24
CA GLN A 594 -15.87 -31.29 2.81
C GLN A 594 -14.53 -32.01 2.55
N LEU A 595 -13.64 -32.09 3.55
CA LEU A 595 -12.33 -32.75 3.46
C LEU A 595 -12.46 -34.27 3.68
N ARG A 596 -13.30 -34.94 2.89
CA ARG A 596 -13.67 -36.36 3.11
C ARG A 596 -12.54 -37.35 2.83
N HIS A 597 -11.51 -36.92 2.09
CA HIS A 597 -10.37 -37.75 1.73
C HIS A 597 -9.14 -37.49 2.60
N LEU A 598 -9.27 -36.65 3.64
CA LEU A 598 -8.18 -36.31 4.54
C LEU A 598 -7.75 -37.55 5.35
N ARG A 599 -6.51 -37.98 5.15
CA ARG A 599 -5.88 -39.12 5.82
C ARG A 599 -4.87 -38.71 6.87
N VAL A 600 -4.12 -37.63 6.61
CA VAL A 600 -3.06 -37.14 7.49
C VAL A 600 -3.38 -35.71 7.91
N LEU A 601 -3.36 -35.47 9.21
CA LEU A 601 -3.49 -34.13 9.77
C LEU A 601 -2.33 -33.88 10.73
N VAL A 602 -1.54 -32.87 10.42
CA VAL A 602 -0.43 -32.41 11.26
C VAL A 602 -0.75 -31.02 11.78
N ILE A 603 -0.73 -30.88 13.10
CA ILE A 603 -0.99 -29.63 13.78
C ILE A 603 0.24 -29.27 14.61
N ARG A 604 0.88 -28.15 14.30
CA ARG A 604 1.95 -27.54 15.07
C ARG A 604 1.47 -26.21 15.63
N GLY A 605 1.38 -26.09 16.94
CA GLY A 605 0.98 -24.85 17.58
C GLY A 605 0.28 -25.06 18.90
N MET A 606 -0.22 -23.97 19.48
CA MET A 606 -0.72 -23.95 20.85
C MET A 606 -2.20 -24.36 20.97
N LEU A 607 -2.46 -25.65 21.23
CA LEU A 607 -3.78 -26.22 21.49
C LEU A 607 -3.99 -26.56 22.96
N GLN A 608 -5.06 -26.02 23.56
CA GLN A 608 -5.49 -26.43 24.91
C GLN A 608 -6.42 -27.65 24.90
N ARG A 609 -7.10 -27.89 23.78
CA ARG A 609 -8.03 -29.02 23.59
C ARG A 609 -8.00 -29.49 22.16
N ILE A 610 -8.29 -30.78 21.96
CA ILE A 610 -8.50 -31.30 20.60
C ILE A 610 -9.85 -30.75 20.09
N PRO A 611 -9.87 -30.12 18.89
CA PRO A 611 -11.10 -29.58 18.30
C PRO A 611 -12.16 -30.66 18.09
N GLY A 612 -13.42 -30.34 18.43
CA GLY A 612 -14.55 -31.27 18.24
C GLY A 612 -14.89 -31.47 16.76
N GLU A 613 -14.52 -30.50 15.92
CA GLU A 613 -14.68 -30.45 14.47
C GLU A 613 -13.87 -31.55 13.77
N LEU A 614 -12.78 -32.03 14.38
CA LEU A 614 -12.05 -33.19 13.86
C LEU A 614 -12.90 -34.48 13.88
N CYS A 615 -13.96 -34.53 14.70
CA CYS A 615 -14.89 -35.65 14.68
C CYS A 615 -15.66 -35.77 13.35
N GLU A 616 -15.72 -34.71 12.54
CA GLU A 616 -16.38 -34.70 11.23
C GLU A 616 -15.59 -35.50 10.17
N VAL A 617 -14.27 -35.57 10.32
CA VAL A 617 -13.34 -36.30 9.43
C VAL A 617 -12.76 -37.58 10.06
N ALA A 618 -13.29 -37.96 11.23
CA ALA A 618 -12.78 -39.08 12.03
C ALA A 618 -12.77 -40.43 11.29
N GLY A 619 -13.67 -40.64 10.31
CA GLY A 619 -13.76 -41.88 9.54
C GLY A 619 -12.78 -41.99 8.37
N SER A 620 -12.12 -40.91 7.98
CA SER A 620 -11.09 -40.93 6.92
C SER A 620 -9.67 -40.79 7.46
N LEU A 621 -9.53 -40.23 8.67
CA LEU A 621 -8.24 -39.88 9.26
C LEU A 621 -7.49 -41.13 9.76
N VAL A 622 -6.29 -41.33 9.23
CA VAL A 622 -5.40 -42.46 9.49
C VAL A 622 -4.25 -42.07 10.42
N ARG A 623 -3.72 -40.86 10.24
CA ARG A 623 -2.60 -40.31 11.02
C ARG A 623 -2.96 -38.93 11.57
N LEU A 624 -2.80 -38.77 12.89
CA LEU A 624 -2.93 -37.48 13.56
C LEU A 624 -1.62 -37.16 14.30
N GLU A 625 -1.01 -36.04 13.93
CA GLU A 625 0.18 -35.51 14.58
C GLU A 625 -0.15 -34.17 15.24
N VAL A 626 0.14 -34.06 16.53
CA VAL A 626 -0.02 -32.82 17.28
C VAL A 626 1.30 -32.50 17.99
N PHE A 627 1.93 -31.41 17.57
CA PHE A 627 3.09 -30.83 18.22
C PHE A 627 2.67 -29.54 18.93
N ASN A 628 2.58 -29.59 20.26
CA ASN A 628 1.84 -28.57 21.00
C ASN A 628 2.70 -27.43 21.57
N GLU A 629 3.97 -27.35 21.17
CA GLU A 629 4.93 -26.32 21.57
C GLU A 629 5.00 -26.10 23.10
N GLY A 630 4.80 -27.18 23.87
CA GLY A 630 4.80 -27.15 25.32
C GLY A 630 3.50 -26.62 25.93
N THR A 631 2.40 -26.43 25.22
CA THR A 631 1.12 -26.10 25.88
C THR A 631 0.45 -27.36 26.46
N ARG A 632 -0.26 -27.21 27.60
CA ARG A 632 -0.92 -28.34 28.26
C ARG A 632 -2.22 -28.69 27.54
N LEU A 633 -2.29 -29.90 27.00
CA LEU A 633 -3.51 -30.41 26.38
C LEU A 633 -4.44 -30.99 27.46
N LEU A 634 -5.55 -30.28 27.75
CA LEU A 634 -6.44 -30.58 28.88
C LEU A 634 -7.55 -31.57 28.54
N VAL A 635 -8.04 -31.56 27.29
CA VAL A 635 -9.23 -32.33 26.87
C VAL A 635 -8.94 -33.16 25.63
N LEU A 636 -8.92 -34.48 25.80
CA LEU A 636 -8.66 -35.50 24.77
C LEU A 636 -9.92 -36.31 24.41
N THR A 637 -11.11 -35.89 24.86
CA THR A 637 -12.36 -36.62 24.60
C THR A 637 -12.71 -36.73 23.11
N GLY A 638 -12.25 -35.77 22.29
CA GLY A 638 -12.43 -35.79 20.83
C GLY A 638 -11.80 -37.01 20.14
N LEU A 639 -10.71 -37.57 20.70
CA LEU A 639 -10.07 -38.77 20.15
C LEU A 639 -10.98 -39.99 20.21
N LYS A 640 -11.96 -40.02 21.13
CA LYS A 640 -12.82 -41.20 21.32
C LYS A 640 -13.60 -41.61 20.07
N ARG A 641 -13.81 -40.66 19.15
CA ARG A 641 -14.59 -40.87 17.92
C ARG A 641 -13.72 -41.25 16.72
N MET A 642 -12.39 -41.19 16.83
CA MET A 642 -11.44 -41.40 15.74
C MET A 642 -10.96 -42.86 15.68
N VAL A 643 -11.90 -43.80 15.58
CA VAL A 643 -11.65 -45.24 15.73
C VAL A 643 -10.74 -45.81 14.63
N ASP A 644 -10.68 -45.14 13.48
CA ASP A 644 -9.90 -45.58 12.31
C ASP A 644 -8.43 -45.12 12.32
N LEU A 645 -8.02 -44.33 13.33
CA LEU A 645 -6.62 -43.92 13.49
C LEU A 645 -5.69 -45.12 13.65
N THR A 646 -4.65 -45.18 12.82
CA THR A 646 -3.56 -46.15 12.93
C THR A 646 -2.32 -45.55 13.56
N GLU A 647 -2.12 -44.24 13.42
CA GLU A 647 -0.94 -43.54 13.94
C GLU A 647 -1.36 -42.28 14.69
N LEU A 648 -0.93 -42.19 15.95
CA LEU A 648 -1.20 -41.03 16.82
C LEU A 648 0.11 -40.55 17.43
N LEU A 649 0.48 -39.31 17.10
CA LEU A 649 1.67 -38.66 17.61
C LEU A 649 1.23 -37.42 18.41
N LEU A 650 1.47 -37.40 19.72
CA LEU A 650 1.19 -36.26 20.60
C LEU A 650 2.50 -35.83 21.28
N GLN A 651 3.23 -34.93 20.63
CA GLN A 651 4.53 -34.45 21.07
C GLN A 651 4.42 -33.07 21.75
N ASP A 652 5.25 -32.82 22.77
CA ASP A 652 5.30 -31.54 23.49
C ASP A 652 3.93 -31.08 24.05
N CYS A 653 3.07 -32.03 24.45
CA CYS A 653 1.70 -31.77 24.94
C CYS A 653 1.58 -31.59 26.46
N ARG A 654 2.71 -31.61 27.20
CA ARG A 654 2.79 -31.62 28.68
C ARG A 654 1.84 -32.65 29.32
N LEU A 655 1.65 -33.82 28.71
CA LEU A 655 0.83 -34.88 29.28
C LEU A 655 1.52 -35.46 30.52
N GLU A 656 0.80 -35.53 31.64
CA GLU A 656 1.31 -36.10 32.91
C GLU A 656 0.98 -37.60 33.05
N ARG A 657 -0.09 -38.04 32.37
CA ARG A 657 -0.67 -39.39 32.42
C ARG A 657 -1.19 -39.79 31.04
N LEU A 658 -1.40 -41.09 30.80
CA LEU A 658 -1.93 -41.59 29.55
C LEU A 658 -3.44 -41.27 29.45
N PRO A 659 -3.92 -40.69 28.35
CA PRO A 659 -5.32 -40.34 28.24
C PRO A 659 -6.21 -41.57 28.08
N SER A 660 -7.31 -41.63 28.85
CA SER A 660 -8.30 -42.70 28.78
C SER A 660 -9.01 -42.80 27.42
N ALA A 661 -8.90 -41.77 26.57
CA ALA A 661 -9.44 -41.76 25.22
C ALA A 661 -8.68 -42.70 24.26
N LEU A 662 -7.48 -43.17 24.62
CA LEU A 662 -6.74 -44.16 23.83
C LEU A 662 -7.46 -45.52 23.79
N LEU A 663 -8.28 -45.85 24.78
CA LEU A 663 -9.01 -47.13 24.88
C LEU A 663 -9.89 -47.42 23.65
N SER A 664 -10.45 -46.37 23.03
CA SER A 664 -11.34 -46.48 21.87
C SER A 664 -10.63 -46.62 20.52
N LEU A 665 -9.31 -46.43 20.46
CA LEU A 665 -8.55 -46.40 19.20
C LEU A 665 -8.09 -47.81 18.78
N THR A 666 -9.02 -48.75 18.59
CA THR A 666 -8.70 -50.18 18.44
C THR A 666 -7.80 -50.53 17.24
N ASN A 667 -7.71 -49.64 16.24
CA ASN A 667 -6.87 -49.81 15.04
C ASN A 667 -5.45 -49.27 15.18
N LEU A 668 -5.11 -48.67 16.32
CA LEU A 668 -3.82 -48.01 16.53
C LEU A 668 -2.66 -48.99 16.42
N ARG A 669 -1.68 -48.65 15.57
CA ARG A 669 -0.42 -49.38 15.33
C ARG A 669 0.76 -48.67 15.95
N THR A 670 0.79 -47.34 15.81
CA THR A 670 1.86 -46.48 16.32
C THR A 670 1.29 -45.46 17.30
N LEU A 671 1.81 -45.45 18.52
CA LEU A 671 1.55 -44.44 19.52
C LEU A 671 2.87 -43.76 19.91
N ASP A 672 2.97 -42.47 19.63
CA ASP A 672 4.11 -41.63 19.98
C ASP A 672 3.68 -40.54 20.95
N LEU A 673 4.23 -40.59 22.16
CA LEU A 673 4.03 -39.57 23.20
C LEU A 673 5.38 -39.02 23.67
N GLN A 674 6.35 -38.92 22.77
CA GLN A 674 7.66 -38.36 23.08
C GLN A 674 7.57 -36.89 23.55
N HIS A 675 8.57 -36.44 24.32
CA HIS A 675 8.65 -35.06 24.83
C HIS A 675 7.40 -34.63 25.63
N ASN A 676 6.96 -35.47 26.56
CA ASN A 676 5.87 -35.14 27.49
C ASN A 676 6.38 -35.14 28.94
N ASN A 677 5.47 -35.01 29.91
CA ASN A 677 5.79 -35.01 31.34
C ASN A 677 5.23 -36.26 32.04
N LEU A 678 5.16 -37.40 31.33
CA LEU A 678 4.59 -38.62 31.87
C LEU A 678 5.43 -39.10 33.05
N ARG A 679 4.83 -39.25 34.23
CA ARG A 679 5.51 -39.72 35.46
C ARG A 679 5.27 -41.19 35.75
N THR A 680 4.05 -41.65 35.45
CA THR A 680 3.57 -43.00 35.74
C THR A 680 2.89 -43.60 34.52
N LEU A 681 2.99 -44.92 34.37
CA LEU A 681 2.38 -45.68 33.26
C LEU A 681 1.35 -46.71 33.76
N GLU A 682 0.77 -46.54 34.95
CA GLU A 682 -0.19 -47.49 35.53
C GLU A 682 -1.40 -47.76 34.61
N GLU A 683 -1.76 -46.75 33.82
CA GLU A 683 -2.84 -46.81 32.83
C GLU A 683 -2.52 -47.69 31.61
N LEU A 684 -1.31 -48.28 31.50
CA LEU A 684 -0.99 -49.25 30.45
C LEU A 684 -1.96 -50.43 30.40
N LEU A 685 -2.57 -50.81 31.54
CA LEU A 685 -3.62 -51.82 31.57
C LEU A 685 -4.81 -51.44 30.68
N SER A 686 -5.11 -50.14 30.54
CA SER A 686 -6.18 -49.65 29.66
C SER A 686 -5.83 -49.82 28.18
N LEU A 687 -4.56 -49.97 27.81
CA LEU A 687 -4.16 -50.24 26.43
C LEU A 687 -4.36 -51.71 26.02
N ALA A 688 -4.92 -52.56 26.89
CA ALA A 688 -5.25 -53.96 26.58
C ALA A 688 -6.12 -54.14 25.33
N ALA A 689 -6.99 -53.16 25.06
CA ALA A 689 -7.86 -53.18 23.90
C ALA A 689 -7.09 -53.00 22.57
N LEU A 690 -5.88 -52.43 22.60
CA LEU A 690 -5.08 -52.06 21.44
C LEU A 690 -4.27 -53.25 20.89
N ARG A 691 -4.96 -54.28 20.40
CA ARG A 691 -4.33 -55.53 19.92
C ARG A 691 -3.40 -55.37 18.72
N ARG A 692 -3.51 -54.25 17.98
CA ARG A 692 -2.74 -53.96 16.77
C ARG A 692 -1.52 -53.06 17.03
N LEU A 693 -1.30 -52.62 18.28
CA LEU A 693 -0.20 -51.74 18.62
C LEU A 693 1.13 -52.48 18.46
N SER A 694 1.97 -52.00 17.54
CA SER A 694 3.30 -52.54 17.26
C SER A 694 4.42 -51.58 17.66
N CYS A 695 4.16 -50.28 17.71
CA CYS A 695 5.16 -49.26 18.02
C CYS A 695 4.65 -48.35 19.15
N LEU A 696 5.41 -48.30 20.26
CA LEU A 696 5.15 -47.42 21.40
C LEU A 696 6.41 -46.60 21.69
N ARG A 697 6.30 -45.28 21.52
CA ARG A 697 7.39 -44.33 21.79
C ARG A 697 7.02 -43.40 22.93
N LEU A 698 7.85 -43.42 23.97
CA LEU A 698 7.69 -42.68 25.22
C LEU A 698 9.00 -41.98 25.62
N ALA A 699 9.88 -41.70 24.66
CA ALA A 699 11.15 -41.03 24.92
C ALA A 699 10.99 -39.62 25.50
N TYR A 700 12.00 -39.13 26.22
CA TYR A 700 12.03 -37.78 26.80
C TYR A 700 10.80 -37.51 27.68
N ASN A 701 10.54 -38.40 28.61
CA ASN A 701 9.50 -38.27 29.63
C ASN A 701 10.13 -38.32 31.04
N ARG A 702 9.33 -38.47 32.10
CA ARG A 702 9.81 -38.53 33.50
C ARG A 702 9.33 -39.81 34.19
N VAL A 703 9.29 -40.91 33.44
CA VAL A 703 8.76 -42.19 33.95
C VAL A 703 9.75 -42.79 34.94
N LEU A 704 9.28 -43.05 36.16
CA LEU A 704 10.10 -43.59 37.26
C LEU A 704 10.23 -45.11 37.23
N ALA A 705 9.15 -45.81 36.86
CA ALA A 705 9.10 -47.26 36.78
C ALA A 705 8.12 -47.72 35.70
N LEU A 706 8.46 -48.82 35.03
CA LEU A 706 7.58 -49.49 34.09
C LEU A 706 6.74 -50.53 34.85
N PRO A 707 5.40 -50.46 34.84
CA PRO A 707 4.57 -51.40 35.58
C PRO A 707 4.48 -52.77 34.90
N ALA A 708 4.13 -53.79 35.68
CA ALA A 708 3.96 -55.16 35.17
C ALA A 708 2.85 -55.29 34.11
N SER A 709 1.92 -54.32 34.04
CA SER A 709 0.87 -54.24 33.03
C SER A 709 1.38 -54.07 31.59
N VAL A 710 2.66 -53.76 31.38
CA VAL A 710 3.27 -53.73 30.04
C VAL A 710 3.15 -55.06 29.27
N ALA A 711 3.10 -56.20 29.99
CA ALA A 711 2.95 -57.55 29.41
C ALA A 711 1.66 -57.74 28.60
N VAL A 712 0.69 -56.85 28.78
CA VAL A 712 -0.57 -56.88 28.04
C VAL A 712 -0.34 -56.55 26.55
N LEU A 713 0.70 -55.78 26.21
CA LEU A 713 1.01 -55.33 24.85
C LEU A 713 1.75 -56.38 24.01
N ARG A 714 1.22 -57.60 23.94
CA ARG A 714 1.88 -58.77 23.30
C ARG A 714 2.25 -58.60 21.82
N GLY A 715 1.64 -57.65 21.13
CA GLY A 715 1.88 -57.33 19.72
C GLY A 715 3.05 -56.36 19.47
N LEU A 716 3.68 -55.84 20.52
CA LEU A 716 4.68 -54.78 20.42
C LEU A 716 5.98 -55.28 19.78
N GLU A 717 6.45 -54.53 18.78
CA GLU A 717 7.70 -54.78 18.05
C GLU A 717 8.77 -53.72 18.38
N LEU A 718 8.34 -52.47 18.67
CA LEU A 718 9.22 -51.37 19.06
C LEU A 718 8.72 -50.75 20.37
N LEU A 719 9.60 -50.71 21.37
CA LEU A 719 9.41 -49.96 22.61
C LEU A 719 10.56 -48.98 22.80
N ASP A 720 10.24 -47.69 22.84
CA ASP A 720 11.18 -46.63 23.12
C ASP A 720 10.84 -45.94 24.44
N LEU A 721 11.73 -46.06 25.41
CA LEU A 721 11.67 -45.49 26.75
C LEU A 721 12.96 -44.67 27.04
N SER A 722 13.64 -44.20 25.99
CA SER A 722 14.88 -43.43 26.14
C SER A 722 14.67 -42.10 26.89
N ASN A 723 15.69 -41.61 27.59
CA ASN A 723 15.68 -40.37 28.38
C ASN A 723 14.48 -40.30 29.35
N ASN A 724 14.35 -41.32 30.20
CA ASN A 724 13.41 -41.39 31.32
C ASN A 724 14.18 -41.55 32.64
N GLN A 725 13.50 -41.90 33.73
CA GLN A 725 14.11 -42.04 35.06
C GLN A 725 13.94 -43.48 35.59
N LEU A 726 13.95 -44.47 34.70
CA LEU A 726 13.74 -45.87 35.05
C LEU A 726 14.92 -46.42 35.86
N GLN A 727 14.65 -46.93 37.07
CA GLN A 727 15.66 -47.58 37.93
C GLN A 727 15.75 -49.10 37.71
N SER A 728 14.64 -49.73 37.34
CA SER A 728 14.58 -51.18 37.09
C SER A 728 13.54 -51.51 36.01
N LEU A 729 13.67 -52.70 35.42
CA LEU A 729 12.74 -53.25 34.44
C LEU A 729 11.92 -54.39 35.06
N PRO A 730 10.58 -54.40 34.90
CA PRO A 730 9.76 -55.48 35.43
C PRO A 730 9.99 -56.79 34.63
N PRO A 731 9.98 -57.97 35.28
CA PRO A 731 10.07 -59.27 34.59
C PRO A 731 9.00 -59.44 33.49
N ALA A 732 7.84 -58.79 33.70
CA ALA A 732 6.73 -58.77 32.76
C ALA A 732 7.09 -58.20 31.37
N LEU A 733 8.06 -57.29 31.26
CA LEU A 733 8.53 -56.73 29.98
C LEU A 733 9.05 -57.82 29.04
N PHE A 734 9.72 -58.83 29.60
CA PHE A 734 10.36 -59.90 28.84
C PHE A 734 9.39 -60.97 28.33
N THR A 735 8.10 -60.84 28.65
CA THR A 735 7.03 -61.66 28.05
C THR A 735 6.63 -61.19 26.64
N LEU A 736 7.15 -60.04 26.19
CA LEU A 736 6.90 -59.46 24.87
C LEU A 736 7.77 -60.10 23.78
N HIS A 737 7.50 -61.36 23.43
CA HIS A 737 8.34 -62.14 22.51
C HIS A 737 8.46 -61.60 21.07
N ARG A 738 7.60 -60.64 20.67
CA ARG A 738 7.63 -59.99 19.35
C ARG A 738 8.52 -58.75 19.29
N LEU A 739 9.11 -58.34 20.42
CA LEU A 739 9.92 -57.13 20.48
C LEU A 739 11.20 -57.29 19.65
N ARG A 740 11.38 -56.39 18.70
CA ARG A 740 12.55 -56.29 17.81
C ARG A 740 13.47 -55.14 18.22
N LYS A 741 12.89 -54.01 18.61
CA LYS A 741 13.64 -52.81 18.99
C LYS A 741 13.29 -52.38 20.40
N LEU A 742 14.30 -52.30 21.27
CA LEU A 742 14.16 -51.84 22.64
C LEU A 742 15.17 -50.72 22.91
N PHE A 743 14.66 -49.52 23.10
CA PHE A 743 15.47 -48.34 23.41
C PHE A 743 15.24 -47.90 24.86
N LEU A 744 16.32 -47.92 25.64
CA LEU A 744 16.36 -47.62 27.06
C LEU A 744 17.50 -46.65 27.39
N ALA A 745 18.03 -45.95 26.39
CA ALA A 745 19.13 -45.00 26.55
C ALA A 745 18.79 -43.90 27.58
N GLY A 746 19.77 -43.38 28.33
CA GLY A 746 19.58 -42.24 29.24
C GLY A 746 18.61 -42.50 30.39
N ASN A 747 18.66 -43.70 30.99
CA ASN A 747 17.88 -44.07 32.18
C ASN A 747 18.82 -44.28 33.40
N LEU A 748 18.31 -44.85 34.48
CA LEU A 748 19.04 -45.07 35.73
C LEU A 748 19.16 -46.57 36.04
N LEU A 749 19.22 -47.42 35.01
CA LEU A 749 19.24 -48.88 35.17
C LEU A 749 20.59 -49.36 35.70
N GLU A 750 20.58 -50.09 36.82
CA GLU A 750 21.78 -50.70 37.43
C GLU A 750 22.03 -52.13 36.94
N VAL A 751 20.96 -52.88 36.65
CA VAL A 751 21.04 -54.28 36.21
C VAL A 751 20.06 -54.54 35.07
N LEU A 752 20.54 -55.24 34.04
CA LEU A 752 19.69 -55.87 33.04
C LEU A 752 19.35 -57.30 33.51
N PRO A 753 18.08 -57.65 33.75
CA PRO A 753 17.71 -58.94 34.33
C PRO A 753 17.87 -60.11 33.33
N ALA A 754 18.11 -61.32 33.85
CA ALA A 754 18.44 -62.50 33.04
C ALA A 754 17.28 -62.99 32.15
N GLU A 755 16.07 -62.52 32.44
CA GLU A 755 14.84 -62.72 31.68
C GLU A 755 14.92 -62.17 30.26
N VAL A 756 15.90 -61.29 29.94
CA VAL A 756 16.16 -60.81 28.58
C VAL A 756 16.32 -61.94 27.55
N LYS A 757 16.71 -63.14 27.99
CA LYS A 757 16.76 -64.36 27.17
C LYS A 757 15.45 -64.72 26.45
N ALA A 758 14.32 -64.21 26.95
CA ALA A 758 13.00 -64.46 26.38
C ALA A 758 12.72 -63.61 25.11
N LEU A 759 13.53 -62.58 24.84
CA LEU A 759 13.40 -61.67 23.68
C LEU A 759 14.26 -62.17 22.50
N GLN A 760 13.90 -63.31 21.93
CA GLN A 760 14.69 -63.98 20.88
C GLN A 760 14.70 -63.24 19.54
N LEU A 761 13.68 -62.41 19.26
CA LEU A 761 13.53 -61.64 18.02
C LEU A 761 14.15 -60.24 18.09
N LEU A 762 14.88 -59.92 19.16
CA LEU A 762 15.46 -58.60 19.38
C LEU A 762 16.58 -58.34 18.37
N THR A 763 16.43 -57.30 17.55
CA THR A 763 17.39 -56.86 16.53
C THR A 763 18.21 -55.66 16.98
N GLU A 764 17.61 -54.75 17.75
CA GLU A 764 18.27 -53.53 18.22
C GLU A 764 18.00 -53.32 19.72
N LEU A 765 19.08 -53.16 20.48
CA LEU A 765 19.04 -52.89 21.91
C LEU A 765 19.93 -51.69 22.22
N ASP A 766 19.35 -50.62 22.74
CA ASP A 766 20.09 -49.46 23.24
C ASP A 766 19.90 -49.32 24.75
N LEU A 767 20.99 -49.45 25.48
CA LEU A 767 21.12 -49.30 26.93
C LEU A 767 22.13 -48.19 27.28
N SER A 768 22.48 -47.32 26.34
CA SER A 768 23.50 -46.29 26.57
C SER A 768 23.10 -45.29 27.65
N GLY A 769 24.07 -44.69 28.36
CA GLY A 769 23.79 -43.68 29.38
C GLY A 769 22.96 -44.22 30.56
N ASN A 770 23.25 -45.44 31.00
CA ASN A 770 22.68 -46.07 32.20
C ASN A 770 23.78 -46.26 33.26
N ARG A 771 23.51 -47.07 34.31
CA ARG A 771 24.45 -47.38 35.39
C ARG A 771 24.77 -48.87 35.45
N LEU A 772 24.81 -49.55 34.30
CA LEU A 772 25.00 -50.98 34.24
C LEU A 772 26.44 -51.36 34.61
N GLU A 773 26.60 -52.22 35.62
CA GLU A 773 27.92 -52.76 36.00
C GLU A 773 28.29 -54.03 35.22
N LYS A 774 27.29 -54.85 34.88
CA LYS A 774 27.47 -56.12 34.17
C LYS A 774 26.30 -56.38 33.23
N LEU A 775 26.57 -57.08 32.13
CA LEU A 775 25.54 -57.63 31.25
C LEU A 775 25.30 -59.11 31.60
N PRO A 776 24.04 -59.59 31.58
CA PRO A 776 23.74 -61.00 31.81
C PRO A 776 24.28 -61.85 30.63
N SER A 777 24.95 -62.97 30.92
CA SER A 777 25.44 -63.89 29.89
C SER A 777 24.31 -64.45 29.03
N GLN A 778 23.10 -64.49 29.57
CA GLN A 778 21.90 -64.98 28.89
C GLN A 778 21.48 -64.10 27.69
N LEU A 779 21.85 -62.82 27.66
CA LEU A 779 21.64 -61.94 26.50
C LEU A 779 22.35 -62.50 25.26
N PHE A 780 23.61 -62.90 25.43
CA PHE A 780 24.48 -63.39 24.36
C PHE A 780 24.11 -64.81 23.92
N SER A 781 23.58 -65.65 24.82
CA SER A 781 23.21 -67.03 24.49
C SER A 781 21.86 -67.17 23.78
N SER A 782 20.98 -66.15 23.83
CA SER A 782 19.58 -66.31 23.42
C SER A 782 19.08 -65.25 22.43
N CYS A 783 19.61 -64.03 22.42
CA CYS A 783 19.22 -62.97 21.48
C CYS A 783 20.05 -63.03 20.19
N LEU A 784 20.00 -64.16 19.47
CA LEU A 784 20.87 -64.43 18.31
C LEU A 784 20.59 -63.53 17.08
N GLU A 785 19.43 -62.88 17.05
CA GLU A 785 18.99 -61.96 15.99
C GLU A 785 19.47 -60.51 16.19
N LEU A 786 20.29 -60.24 17.21
CA LEU A 786 20.75 -58.89 17.54
C LEU A 786 21.77 -58.38 16.51
N HIS A 787 21.43 -57.27 15.86
CA HIS A 787 22.26 -56.57 14.89
C HIS A 787 22.98 -55.38 15.51
N ILE A 788 22.31 -54.67 16.42
CA ILE A 788 22.84 -53.45 17.05
C ILE A 788 22.72 -53.59 18.56
N LEU A 789 23.85 -53.48 19.25
CA LEU A 789 23.93 -53.38 20.71
C LEU A 789 24.68 -52.12 21.09
N ASN A 790 23.98 -51.16 21.69
CA ASN A 790 24.58 -49.95 22.25
C ASN A 790 24.54 -50.02 23.78
N VAL A 791 25.71 -50.04 24.41
CA VAL A 791 25.89 -50.01 25.88
C VAL A 791 26.89 -48.93 26.28
N ALA A 792 27.10 -47.92 25.44
CA ALA A 792 28.00 -46.81 25.72
C ALA A 792 27.59 -46.01 26.97
N HIS A 793 28.52 -45.33 27.62
CA HIS A 793 28.26 -44.52 28.83
C HIS A 793 27.58 -45.33 29.95
N ASN A 794 28.20 -46.45 30.33
CA ASN A 794 27.81 -47.29 31.48
C ASN A 794 29.03 -47.54 32.38
N SER A 795 28.93 -48.44 33.35
CA SER A 795 30.02 -48.80 34.28
C SER A 795 30.44 -50.27 34.11
N LEU A 796 30.42 -50.78 32.87
CA LEU A 796 30.74 -52.18 32.61
C LEU A 796 32.21 -52.47 32.90
N SER A 797 32.49 -53.44 33.78
CA SER A 797 33.86 -53.86 34.12
C SER A 797 34.44 -54.88 33.14
N ALA A 798 33.58 -55.72 32.57
CA ALA A 798 33.95 -56.74 31.60
C ALA A 798 32.77 -57.09 30.68
N LEU A 799 33.07 -57.50 29.45
CA LEU A 799 32.10 -58.07 28.54
C LEU A 799 31.95 -59.58 28.81
N PRO A 800 30.73 -60.14 28.90
CA PRO A 800 30.54 -61.56 29.14
C PRO A 800 31.14 -62.44 28.04
N ARG A 801 31.64 -63.62 28.43
CA ARG A 801 32.07 -64.65 27.47
C ARG A 801 30.85 -65.14 26.68
N GLY A 802 30.99 -65.29 25.37
CA GLY A 802 29.91 -65.70 24.47
C GLY A 802 29.40 -64.62 23.52
N VAL A 803 30.06 -63.46 23.39
CA VAL A 803 29.69 -62.43 22.40
C VAL A 803 29.78 -62.96 20.96
N ALA A 804 30.69 -63.91 20.71
CA ALA A 804 30.79 -64.64 19.45
C ALA A 804 29.50 -65.37 19.04
N ALA A 805 28.61 -65.70 19.99
CA ALA A 805 27.34 -66.33 19.69
C ALA A 805 26.38 -65.39 18.91
N LEU A 806 26.57 -64.07 19.01
CA LEU A 806 25.79 -63.07 18.27
C LEU A 806 26.28 -62.96 16.81
N SER A 807 25.98 -63.98 16.01
CA SER A 807 26.44 -64.09 14.61
C SER A 807 25.95 -62.95 13.71
N ARG A 808 24.82 -62.31 14.03
CA ARG A 808 24.23 -61.19 13.25
C ARG A 808 24.62 -59.80 13.73
N LEU A 809 25.47 -59.70 14.76
CA LEU A 809 25.86 -58.40 15.32
C LEU A 809 26.73 -57.63 14.33
N CYS A 810 26.23 -56.47 13.90
CA CYS A 810 26.90 -55.56 12.98
C CYS A 810 27.48 -54.34 13.68
N ARG A 811 26.86 -53.89 14.79
CA ARG A 811 27.29 -52.70 15.53
C ARG A 811 27.28 -52.96 17.03
N LEU A 812 28.42 -52.74 17.67
CA LEU A 812 28.60 -52.86 19.11
C LEU A 812 29.27 -51.59 19.63
N ASP A 813 28.56 -50.80 20.43
CA ASP A 813 29.11 -49.59 21.05
C ASP A 813 29.33 -49.81 22.54
N LEU A 814 30.60 -49.79 22.96
CA LEU A 814 31.03 -49.96 24.35
C LEU A 814 31.74 -48.71 24.90
N ARG A 815 31.78 -47.60 24.16
CA ARG A 815 32.53 -46.39 24.55
C ARG A 815 32.10 -45.87 25.92
N SER A 816 33.02 -45.25 26.65
CA SER A 816 32.79 -44.70 27.99
C SER A 816 32.27 -45.74 28.97
N ASN A 817 32.98 -46.86 29.08
CA ASN A 817 32.79 -47.88 30.12
C ASN A 817 34.09 -48.07 30.93
N SER A 818 34.08 -48.92 31.95
CA SER A 818 35.24 -49.25 32.78
C SER A 818 35.85 -50.61 32.42
N LEU A 819 35.88 -50.93 31.12
CA LEU A 819 36.38 -52.21 30.60
C LEU A 819 37.90 -52.26 30.70
N GLU A 820 38.46 -53.28 31.34
CA GLU A 820 39.92 -53.49 31.40
C GLU A 820 40.48 -54.13 30.12
N ASP A 821 39.75 -55.09 29.55
CA ASP A 821 40.13 -55.85 28.37
C ASP A 821 38.91 -56.26 27.55
N LEU A 822 39.14 -56.57 26.27
CA LEU A 822 38.12 -57.11 25.36
C LEU A 822 38.36 -58.59 25.05
N PRO A 823 37.30 -59.42 24.97
CA PRO A 823 37.46 -60.83 24.65
C PRO A 823 37.90 -61.02 23.19
N ALA A 824 38.91 -61.87 22.97
CA ALA A 824 39.38 -62.23 21.62
C ALA A 824 38.29 -62.88 20.73
N GLU A 825 37.23 -63.38 21.36
CA GLU A 825 36.01 -63.92 20.74
C GLU A 825 35.32 -62.92 19.79
N LEU A 826 35.53 -61.60 19.96
CA LEU A 826 34.98 -60.56 19.04
C LEU A 826 35.43 -60.75 17.59
N GLY A 827 36.60 -61.35 17.36
CA GLY A 827 37.08 -61.67 16.01
C GLY A 827 36.35 -62.83 15.34
N SER A 828 35.47 -63.53 16.07
CA SER A 828 34.63 -64.60 15.55
C SER A 828 33.20 -64.15 15.23
N CYS A 829 32.86 -62.87 15.45
CA CYS A 829 31.59 -62.27 15.03
C CYS A 829 31.68 -61.87 13.54
N PRO A 830 31.03 -62.59 12.60
CA PRO A 830 31.21 -62.34 11.17
C PRO A 830 30.65 -60.98 10.73
N GLY A 831 29.62 -60.46 11.42
CA GLY A 831 28.97 -59.20 11.06
C GLY A 831 29.66 -57.92 11.58
N LEU A 832 30.59 -58.01 12.53
CA LEU A 832 31.14 -56.84 13.25
C LEU A 832 32.28 -56.12 12.49
N HIS A 833 32.50 -56.47 11.22
CA HIS A 833 33.55 -55.92 10.37
C HIS A 833 33.26 -54.49 9.90
N GLY A 834 34.29 -53.74 9.47
CA GLY A 834 34.13 -52.42 8.84
C GLY A 834 33.85 -51.29 9.83
N GLY A 835 34.41 -51.36 11.04
CA GLY A 835 34.26 -50.30 12.06
C GLY A 835 32.95 -50.36 12.86
N GLY A 836 32.27 -51.50 12.86
CA GLY A 836 31.06 -51.74 13.66
C GLY A 836 31.30 -51.79 15.18
N LEU A 837 32.52 -52.09 15.61
CA LEU A 837 32.95 -52.03 17.01
C LEU A 837 33.39 -50.61 17.37
N LEU A 838 32.63 -49.95 18.24
CA LEU A 838 32.94 -48.63 18.77
C LEU A 838 33.42 -48.79 20.22
N VAL A 839 34.71 -48.53 20.44
CA VAL A 839 35.41 -48.65 21.73
C VAL A 839 36.46 -47.54 21.83
N GLU A 840 37.03 -47.31 23.00
CA GLU A 840 38.19 -46.42 23.14
C GLU A 840 39.40 -46.96 22.37
N ASP A 841 40.20 -46.06 21.78
CA ASP A 841 41.35 -46.43 20.96
C ASP A 841 42.36 -47.32 21.71
N TRP A 842 42.62 -47.03 22.99
CA TRP A 842 43.54 -47.82 23.82
C TRP A 842 43.02 -49.25 24.05
N LEU A 843 41.71 -49.42 24.18
CA LEU A 843 41.06 -50.71 24.38
C LEU A 843 41.00 -51.49 23.06
N PHE A 844 40.80 -50.81 21.93
CA PHE A 844 40.93 -51.43 20.60
C PHE A 844 42.35 -51.97 20.35
N LEU A 845 43.38 -51.26 20.83
CA LEU A 845 44.78 -51.67 20.73
C LEU A 845 45.14 -52.88 21.62
N SER A 846 44.35 -53.19 22.65
CA SER A 846 44.52 -54.39 23.49
C SER A 846 44.21 -55.70 22.73
N LEU A 847 43.39 -55.63 21.67
CA LEU A 847 42.99 -56.81 20.90
C LEU A 847 44.15 -57.40 20.08
N PRO A 848 44.20 -58.74 19.91
CA PRO A 848 45.18 -59.40 19.05
C PRO A 848 45.18 -58.82 17.63
N PRO A 849 46.34 -58.66 16.97
CA PRO A 849 46.45 -58.00 15.66
C PRO A 849 45.58 -58.66 14.58
N ARG A 850 45.45 -60.00 14.60
CA ARG A 850 44.56 -60.73 13.67
C ARG A 850 43.08 -60.34 13.79
N VAL A 851 42.63 -60.04 15.01
CA VAL A 851 41.24 -59.61 15.29
C VAL A 851 41.04 -58.16 14.87
N ARG A 852 42.04 -57.31 15.14
CA ARG A 852 42.04 -55.90 14.73
C ARG A 852 41.98 -55.73 13.21
N ASP A 853 42.78 -56.51 12.47
CA ASP A 853 42.77 -56.53 11.01
C ASP A 853 41.44 -57.00 10.45
N PHE A 854 40.80 -57.98 11.11
CA PHE A 854 39.47 -58.45 10.72
C PHE A 854 38.40 -57.35 10.93
N LEU A 855 38.39 -56.69 12.09
CA LEU A 855 37.40 -55.66 12.44
C LEU A 855 37.57 -54.36 11.63
N SER A 856 38.80 -54.07 11.20
CA SER A 856 39.15 -52.88 10.41
C SER A 856 38.99 -53.06 8.89
N ARG A 857 38.77 -54.29 8.39
CA ARG A 857 38.50 -54.53 6.97
C ARG A 857 37.15 -53.93 6.56
N SER A 858 37.20 -52.91 5.71
CA SER A 858 36.04 -52.39 4.98
C SER A 858 35.65 -53.37 3.88
N CYS A 859 34.35 -53.66 3.72
CA CYS A 859 33.87 -54.45 2.59
C CYS A 859 33.86 -53.59 1.30
N PRO A 860 34.20 -54.15 0.12
CA PRO A 860 33.88 -53.52 -1.17
C PRO A 860 32.35 -53.54 -1.41
N PRO A 861 31.82 -52.68 -2.30
CA PRO A 861 30.39 -52.55 -2.48
C PRO A 861 29.85 -53.73 -3.31
N SER A 862 28.98 -54.56 -2.74
CA SER A 862 28.21 -55.52 -3.53
C SER A 862 26.75 -55.61 -3.06
N GLY A 863 25.87 -55.07 -3.90
CA GLY A 863 24.63 -55.73 -4.34
C GLY A 863 23.50 -55.94 -3.33
N ALA A 864 22.52 -55.03 -3.38
CA ALA A 864 21.08 -55.28 -3.25
C ALA A 864 20.59 -56.31 -2.21
N TYR A 865 20.13 -55.80 -1.06
CA TYR A 865 18.86 -56.27 -0.48
C TYR A 865 17.85 -55.12 -0.55
N SER A 866 16.81 -55.35 -1.34
CA SER A 866 15.62 -54.53 -1.45
C SER A 866 14.76 -54.70 -0.20
N GLU A 867 14.58 -53.64 0.59
CA GLU A 867 13.33 -53.40 1.31
C GLU A 867 12.92 -51.94 1.13
N GLY A 868 11.82 -51.75 0.40
CA GLY A 868 11.14 -50.47 0.31
C GLY A 868 10.35 -50.19 1.58
N ASN A 869 10.60 -49.04 2.19
CA ASN A 869 9.57 -48.14 2.68
C ASN A 869 10.25 -46.83 3.09
N SER A 870 9.72 -45.73 2.55
CA SER A 870 10.03 -44.36 2.91
C SER A 870 9.98 -44.17 4.43
N ARG A 871 11.12 -43.81 5.03
CA ARG A 871 11.20 -43.21 6.36
C ARG A 871 12.17 -42.02 6.30
N PRO A 872 11.82 -40.89 6.94
CA PRO A 872 12.69 -39.73 6.97
C PRO A 872 13.95 -40.08 7.75
N GLU A 873 15.10 -39.65 7.24
CA GLU A 873 16.43 -39.75 7.84
C GLU A 873 16.38 -39.33 9.33
N SER A 874 16.30 -40.32 10.22
CA SER A 874 16.50 -40.16 11.67
C SER A 874 16.99 -41.44 12.37
N ASP A 875 17.08 -42.57 11.66
CA ASP A 875 17.54 -43.85 12.23
C ASP A 875 19.07 -44.08 12.05
N SER A 876 19.87 -43.03 12.21
CA SER A 876 21.31 -43.17 12.45
C SER A 876 21.64 -42.58 13.81
N PHE A 877 22.37 -43.31 14.65
CA PHE A 877 22.80 -42.85 15.97
C PHE A 877 23.35 -41.42 15.87
N PRO A 878 22.77 -40.43 16.58
CA PRO A 878 23.40 -39.13 16.66
C PRO A 878 24.78 -39.30 17.28
N TYR A 879 25.80 -38.73 16.65
CA TYR A 879 27.10 -38.57 17.30
C TYR A 879 26.92 -37.54 18.42
N PHE A 880 26.65 -38.00 19.64
CA PHE A 880 26.58 -37.13 20.80
C PHE A 880 27.99 -36.72 21.22
N SER A 881 28.29 -35.42 21.09
CA SER A 881 29.56 -34.87 21.59
C SER A 881 29.58 -34.90 23.13
N PRO A 882 30.74 -35.11 23.78
CA PRO A 882 30.87 -35.17 25.23
C PRO A 882 30.57 -33.82 25.94
N THR A 883 30.28 -32.75 25.21
CA THR A 883 30.00 -31.42 25.79
C THR A 883 28.57 -31.23 26.31
N GLN A 884 27.64 -32.14 26.01
CA GLN A 884 26.26 -32.07 26.50
C GLN A 884 26.02 -32.69 27.88
N TRP A 885 27.08 -33.21 28.54
CA TRP A 885 27.04 -33.79 29.88
C TRP A 885 27.46 -32.79 30.98
N SER A 886 26.96 -31.55 30.92
CA SER A 886 27.11 -30.60 32.03
C SER A 886 25.77 -29.97 32.41
N PHE A 887 25.01 -30.70 33.23
CA PHE A 887 23.94 -30.10 34.04
C PHE A 887 24.21 -30.42 35.52
N SER A 888 25.22 -29.73 36.05
CA SER A 888 25.43 -29.53 37.49
C SER A 888 26.17 -28.21 37.71
N SER A 889 25.55 -27.07 37.39
CA SER A 889 26.00 -25.75 37.88
C SER A 889 24.92 -24.65 37.85
N ALA A 890 23.65 -24.99 38.12
CA ALA A 890 22.57 -23.97 38.19
C ALA A 890 21.85 -23.90 39.54
N LEU A 891 22.43 -24.47 40.61
CA LEU A 891 21.87 -24.39 41.96
C LEU A 891 22.86 -23.89 43.04
N GLU A 892 23.91 -23.16 42.63
CA GLU A 892 24.93 -22.59 43.54
C GLU A 892 25.12 -21.06 43.36
N SER A 893 24.10 -20.34 42.89
CA SER A 893 24.15 -18.87 42.77
C SER A 893 22.96 -18.14 43.41
N GLN A 894 22.49 -18.64 44.56
CA GLN A 894 21.77 -17.84 45.55
C GLN A 894 22.21 -18.22 46.98
N ILE A 895 23.40 -17.73 47.35
CA ILE A 895 23.73 -17.23 48.70
C ILE A 895 24.19 -15.79 48.51
#